data_AF-U3FHU1-F1
#
_entry.id   AF-U3FHU1-F1
#
_cell.length_a   1.000
_cell.length_b   1.000
_cell.length_c   1.000
_cell.angle_alpha   90.00
_cell.angle_beta   90.00
_cell.angle_gamma   90.00
#
_symmetry.space_group_name_H-M   'P 1'
#
loop_
_entity.id
_entity.type
_entity.pdbx_description
1 polymer ?
#
loop_
_entity_poly.entity_id
_entity_poly.type
_entity_poly.pdbx_seq_one_letter_code
_entity_poly.pdbx_strand_id
1 'polypeptide(L)'
;MAEAVERTDELVREYLLFRGFTHTLRQLDAEIKADKEKGFRVDKIVDQLQQLMQVYDLAALRDYWSYLERRLFSRLEDIYRPTIHKLKTSLFRFYLVYTIQTNRNDKAQEFFAKQATELQNQAEWKDWFVLPFLPSPDTNPTFATYFSRQWADTFIVSLHNFLSVLFQCMPVPVILNFDAECQRTNQVQEENEVLRQKLFALQAEIHRLKKEEQQPEEEETLVQHKLPPYVSNMDRLGDSELAMVCSQRNASLSQSPRVGFLSSLLPQSKKSPSRLSPAQCPPQAQSSAKKESFGGQATKGKDPTSGAKDGKSLLSGLATGESGWSQHRQRRLQDHGKERKELFSTTTSQCAEKKPEASGPEAEPCPELHMEPVEPLTRASSAGLEGGGVRPEQPFIVLGQEEYGEHHSSIMHCRVDCSGRRVASLDVDGVIKVWSFNPIMQTKASSISKSPLLSLEWATKRDRLLLLGSGVGTVRLYDTEAKKNLCEININDDMPRILSLACSPSGASFVCSAAAPSLTSQVDFSAPDIGSKGMNQVPGRLLLWDTKTMKQQLQFSLDPEPIAINCTAFNHNGNLLVTGAADGIIRLFDMQQHECAMSWRAHYGEVYSVEFSYDENTVYSIGEDGKFIQWNIHKSGLKVSEYSLPSDATGPFVLSGYSGYKQVQVPRGRLFAFDSEGNYMLTCSATGGVIYKLSGDEKVLESCLSLGGHRAPVVTVDWSTAMDCGTCLTASMDGKIKLTTLLAHKA
;
A
#
# COMPACT_ATOMS: atom_id res chain seq x y z
N MET A 1 -11.05 -21.90 13.32
CA MET A 1 -10.59 -21.98 14.72
C MET A 1 -11.40 -23.00 15.52
N ALA A 2 -12.70 -22.80 15.82
CA ALA A 2 -13.48 -23.72 16.65
C ALA A 2 -13.39 -25.22 16.24
N GLU A 3 -13.57 -25.53 14.97
CA GLU A 3 -13.41 -26.90 14.40
C GLU A 3 -12.01 -27.49 14.62
N ALA A 4 -10.96 -26.65 14.56
CA ALA A 4 -9.59 -27.06 14.86
C ALA A 4 -9.35 -27.28 16.36
N VAL A 5 -10.05 -26.57 17.23
CA VAL A 5 -10.04 -26.82 18.69
C VAL A 5 -10.73 -28.14 18.99
N GLU A 6 -11.95 -28.35 18.49
CA GLU A 6 -12.73 -29.57 18.66
C GLU A 6 -11.92 -30.81 18.18
N ARG A 7 -11.23 -30.71 17.03
CA ARG A 7 -10.33 -31.73 16.49
C ARG A 7 -9.01 -31.90 17.27
N THR A 8 -8.45 -30.82 17.83
CA THR A 8 -7.25 -30.88 18.67
C THR A 8 -7.55 -31.58 20.00
N ASP A 9 -8.69 -31.28 20.61
CA ASP A 9 -9.13 -31.95 21.84
C ASP A 9 -9.36 -33.45 21.59
N GLU A 10 -9.87 -33.84 20.41
CA GLU A 10 -9.99 -35.25 20.01
C GLU A 10 -8.61 -35.94 19.88
N LEU A 11 -7.65 -35.33 19.18
CA LEU A 11 -6.27 -35.85 19.09
C LEU A 11 -5.58 -35.95 20.46
N VAL A 12 -5.83 -35.00 21.38
CA VAL A 12 -5.31 -35.04 22.75
C VAL A 12 -5.99 -36.16 23.56
N ARG A 13 -7.30 -36.40 23.38
CA ARG A 13 -8.00 -37.55 23.98
C ARG A 13 -7.41 -38.87 23.49
N GLU A 14 -7.22 -39.04 22.18
CA GLU A 14 -6.62 -40.25 21.59
C GLU A 14 -5.22 -40.50 22.16
N TYR A 15 -4.38 -39.45 22.24
CA TYR A 15 -3.04 -39.56 22.83
C TYR A 15 -3.08 -39.97 24.31
N LEU A 16 -3.93 -39.32 25.13
CA LEU A 16 -4.06 -39.64 26.56
C LEU A 16 -4.61 -41.04 26.78
N LEU A 17 -5.53 -41.50 25.93
CA LEU A 17 -6.08 -42.85 25.95
C LEU A 17 -5.02 -43.89 25.56
N PHE A 18 -4.31 -43.67 24.45
CA PHE A 18 -3.23 -44.54 23.95
C PHE A 18 -2.07 -44.66 24.95
N ARG A 19 -1.75 -43.59 25.69
CA ARG A 19 -0.74 -43.59 26.76
C ARG A 19 -1.27 -44.08 28.12
N GLY A 20 -2.55 -44.41 28.23
CA GLY A 20 -3.16 -44.95 29.45
C GLY A 20 -3.42 -43.93 30.57
N PHE A 21 -3.35 -42.63 30.29
CA PHE A 21 -3.54 -41.55 31.27
C PHE A 21 -5.03 -41.29 31.59
N THR A 22 -5.76 -42.33 31.98
CA THR A 22 -7.23 -42.30 32.18
C THR A 22 -7.72 -41.36 33.28
N HIS A 23 -6.84 -40.91 34.19
CA HIS A 23 -7.15 -39.86 35.16
C HIS A 23 -7.09 -38.48 34.52
N THR A 24 -6.02 -38.17 33.78
CA THR A 24 -5.84 -36.92 33.03
C THR A 24 -6.92 -36.74 31.97
N LEU A 25 -7.31 -37.83 31.29
CA LEU A 25 -8.42 -37.84 30.33
C LEU A 25 -9.75 -37.42 30.99
N ARG A 26 -10.09 -37.99 32.15
CA ARG A 26 -11.29 -37.62 32.92
C ARG A 26 -11.25 -36.17 33.42
N GLN A 27 -10.07 -35.64 33.75
CA GLN A 27 -9.90 -34.23 34.11
C GLN A 27 -10.12 -33.31 32.90
N LEU A 28 -9.54 -33.66 31.74
CA LEU A 28 -9.73 -32.93 30.48
C LEU A 28 -11.21 -32.89 30.05
N ASP A 29 -11.92 -34.02 30.11
CA ASP A 29 -13.36 -34.06 29.80
C ASP A 29 -14.20 -33.27 30.80
N ALA A 30 -13.80 -33.20 32.07
CA ALA A 30 -14.45 -32.35 33.07
C ALA A 30 -14.19 -30.85 32.82
N GLU A 31 -12.99 -30.48 32.39
CA GLU A 31 -12.61 -29.09 32.06
C GLU A 31 -13.27 -28.62 30.76
N ILE A 32 -13.30 -29.43 29.71
CA ILE A 32 -14.03 -29.14 28.46
C ILE A 32 -15.54 -29.00 28.72
N LYS A 33 -16.11 -29.85 29.59
CA LYS A 33 -17.50 -29.72 30.03
C LYS A 33 -17.76 -28.49 30.91
N ALA A 34 -16.72 -27.87 31.47
CA ALA A 34 -16.79 -26.66 32.28
C ALA A 34 -16.43 -25.37 31.49
N ASP A 35 -16.16 -25.46 30.18
CA ASP A 35 -15.82 -24.30 29.35
C ASP A 35 -16.95 -23.25 29.32
N LYS A 36 -16.60 -22.01 29.70
CA LYS A 36 -17.50 -20.84 29.67
C LYS A 36 -17.16 -19.87 28.52
N GLU A 37 -16.10 -20.13 27.78
CA GLU A 37 -15.65 -19.38 26.59
C GLU A 37 -16.31 -19.94 25.31
N LYS A 38 -16.98 -21.10 25.43
CA LYS A 38 -17.87 -21.73 24.44
C LYS A 38 -17.17 -21.98 23.09
N GLY A 39 -15.89 -22.36 23.15
CA GLY A 39 -15.01 -22.51 21.99
C GLY A 39 -14.59 -21.19 21.34
N PHE A 40 -14.29 -20.16 22.16
CA PHE A 40 -13.82 -18.83 21.74
C PHE A 40 -14.75 -18.08 20.76
N ARG A 41 -16.05 -18.36 20.79
CA ARG A 41 -17.04 -17.75 19.87
C ARG A 41 -17.57 -16.44 20.45
N VAL A 42 -17.10 -15.31 19.91
CA VAL A 42 -17.43 -13.93 20.35
C VAL A 42 -18.91 -13.75 20.61
N ASP A 43 -19.76 -14.13 19.64
CA ASP A 43 -21.21 -13.97 19.70
C ASP A 43 -21.76 -14.61 20.97
N LYS A 44 -21.36 -15.86 21.24
CA LYS A 44 -21.82 -16.63 22.41
C LYS A 44 -21.33 -16.07 23.76
N ILE A 45 -20.27 -15.25 23.77
CA ILE A 45 -19.77 -14.55 24.96
C ILE A 45 -20.58 -13.26 25.19
N VAL A 46 -20.85 -12.51 24.12
CA VAL A 46 -21.71 -11.31 24.15
C VAL A 46 -23.15 -11.70 24.52
N ASP A 47 -23.70 -12.75 23.94
CA ASP A 47 -24.99 -13.37 24.31
C ASP A 47 -25.03 -13.71 25.81
N GLN A 48 -23.93 -14.23 26.37
CA GLN A 48 -23.87 -14.62 27.77
C GLN A 48 -23.91 -13.41 28.71
N LEU A 49 -23.19 -12.33 28.36
CA LEU A 49 -23.25 -11.07 29.10
C LEU A 49 -24.66 -10.47 29.04
N GLN A 50 -25.29 -10.43 27.86
CA GLN A 50 -26.67 -9.97 27.70
C GLN A 50 -27.68 -10.84 28.49
N GLN A 51 -27.53 -12.16 28.49
CA GLN A 51 -28.38 -13.06 29.27
C GLN A 51 -28.27 -12.82 30.78
N LEU A 52 -27.05 -12.61 31.30
CA LEU A 52 -26.83 -12.30 32.71
C LEU A 52 -27.43 -10.95 33.12
N MET A 53 -27.43 -9.98 32.21
CA MET A 53 -28.15 -8.71 32.38
C MET A 53 -29.68 -8.89 32.40
N GLN A 54 -30.25 -9.68 31.47
CA GLN A 54 -31.69 -9.99 31.41
C GLN A 54 -32.21 -10.72 32.67
N VAL A 55 -31.36 -11.51 33.32
CA VAL A 55 -31.67 -12.23 34.56
C VAL A 55 -31.42 -11.37 35.82
N TYR A 56 -30.81 -10.19 35.67
CA TYR A 56 -30.44 -9.27 36.77
C TYR A 56 -29.46 -9.87 37.80
N ASP A 57 -28.59 -10.80 37.38
CA ASP A 57 -27.56 -11.40 38.24
C ASP A 57 -26.23 -10.65 38.13
N LEU A 58 -26.10 -9.60 38.95
CA LEU A 58 -24.86 -8.84 39.09
C LEU A 58 -23.67 -9.68 39.59
N ALA A 59 -23.91 -10.71 40.41
CA ALA A 59 -22.82 -11.52 40.96
C ALA A 59 -22.20 -12.39 39.86
N ALA A 60 -23.05 -13.11 39.10
CA ALA A 60 -22.59 -13.87 37.96
C ALA A 60 -22.03 -12.98 36.83
N LEU A 61 -22.60 -11.78 36.59
CA LEU A 61 -22.07 -10.83 35.60
C LEU A 61 -20.66 -10.37 35.95
N ARG A 62 -20.43 -9.95 37.21
CA ARG A 62 -19.10 -9.55 37.71
C ARG A 62 -18.13 -10.72 37.66
N ASP A 63 -18.54 -11.89 38.14
CA ASP A 63 -17.66 -13.05 38.24
C ASP A 63 -17.31 -13.63 36.85
N TYR A 64 -18.18 -13.47 35.85
CA TYR A 64 -17.88 -13.77 34.44
C TYR A 64 -16.94 -12.73 33.82
N TRP A 65 -17.13 -11.42 34.09
CA TRP A 65 -16.16 -10.40 33.64
C TRP A 65 -14.77 -10.63 34.24
N SER A 66 -14.69 -10.86 35.55
CA SER A 66 -13.44 -11.17 36.25
C SER A 66 -12.83 -12.53 35.85
N TYR A 67 -13.58 -13.40 35.17
CA TYR A 67 -13.09 -14.63 34.55
C TYR A 67 -12.43 -14.32 33.20
N LEU A 68 -13.08 -13.56 32.32
CA LEU A 68 -12.49 -13.05 31.07
C LEU A 68 -11.22 -12.22 31.35
N GLU A 69 -11.25 -11.41 32.41
CA GLU A 69 -10.11 -10.62 32.87
C GLU A 69 -8.91 -11.48 33.29
N ARG A 70 -9.16 -12.61 33.97
CA ARG A 70 -8.11 -13.55 34.42
C ARG A 70 -7.62 -14.52 33.34
N ARG A 71 -8.42 -14.81 32.31
CA ARG A 71 -8.09 -15.78 31.25
C ARG A 71 -7.59 -15.16 29.95
N LEU A 72 -8.24 -14.09 29.50
CA LEU A 72 -8.00 -13.45 28.21
C LEU A 72 -7.23 -12.14 28.39
N PHE A 73 -7.78 -11.20 29.17
CA PHE A 73 -7.22 -9.85 29.27
C PHE A 73 -5.88 -9.80 30.01
N SER A 74 -5.62 -10.76 30.91
CA SER A 74 -4.33 -10.98 31.58
C SER A 74 -3.18 -11.37 30.64
N ARG A 75 -3.48 -11.73 29.39
CA ARG A 75 -2.49 -12.04 28.33
C ARG A 75 -2.21 -10.86 27.40
N LEU A 76 -2.94 -9.75 27.54
CA LEU A 76 -2.71 -8.54 26.76
C LEU A 76 -1.60 -7.70 27.39
N GLU A 77 -0.92 -6.94 26.55
CA GLU A 77 0.00 -5.88 26.98
C GLU A 77 -0.73 -4.84 27.85
N ASP A 78 0.00 -4.23 28.79
CA ASP A 78 -0.56 -3.25 29.74
C ASP A 78 -1.25 -2.05 29.05
N ILE A 79 -0.88 -1.78 27.79
CA ILE A 79 -1.42 -0.72 26.95
C ILE A 79 -2.92 -0.88 26.65
N TYR A 80 -3.47 -2.10 26.75
CA TYR A 80 -4.90 -2.38 26.56
C TYR A 80 -5.73 -2.21 27.85
N ARG A 81 -5.11 -2.13 29.03
CA ARG A 81 -5.83 -1.98 30.32
C ARG A 81 -6.82 -0.80 30.37
N PRO A 82 -6.50 0.41 29.84
CA PRO A 82 -7.45 1.51 29.83
C PRO A 82 -8.71 1.23 28.98
N THR A 83 -8.58 0.44 27.92
CA THR A 83 -9.70 0.02 27.07
C THR A 83 -10.56 -1.03 27.78
N ILE A 84 -9.93 -2.01 28.43
CA ILE A 84 -10.64 -3.01 29.25
C ILE A 84 -11.42 -2.34 30.39
N HIS A 85 -10.82 -1.37 31.09
CA HIS A 85 -11.50 -0.60 32.13
C HIS A 85 -12.69 0.19 31.57
N LYS A 86 -12.52 0.89 30.43
CA LYS A 86 -13.62 1.58 29.75
C LYS A 86 -14.76 0.64 29.35
N LEU A 87 -14.46 -0.57 28.88
CA LEU A 87 -15.47 -1.59 28.57
C LEU A 87 -16.16 -2.13 29.84
N LYS A 88 -15.44 -2.37 30.94
CA LYS A 88 -16.01 -2.75 32.25
C LYS A 88 -16.97 -1.67 32.77
N THR A 89 -16.52 -0.40 32.80
CA THR A 89 -17.37 0.74 33.19
C THR A 89 -18.59 0.86 32.27
N SER A 90 -18.43 0.65 30.96
CA SER A 90 -19.55 0.74 30.01
C SER A 90 -20.56 -0.41 30.17
N LEU A 91 -20.10 -1.64 30.44
CA LEU A 91 -20.96 -2.79 30.76
C LEU A 91 -21.78 -2.54 32.02
N PHE A 92 -21.17 -2.01 33.08
CA PHE A 92 -21.87 -1.68 34.33
C PHE A 92 -22.88 -0.52 34.15
N ARG A 93 -22.54 0.49 33.35
CA ARG A 93 -23.48 1.55 32.94
C ARG A 93 -24.65 0.98 32.14
N PHE A 94 -24.40 0.06 31.22
CA PHE A 94 -25.45 -0.61 30.44
C PHE A 94 -26.36 -1.47 31.33
N TYR A 95 -25.82 -2.19 32.32
CA TYR A 95 -26.61 -2.89 33.35
C TYR A 95 -27.55 -1.94 34.12
N LEU A 96 -27.03 -0.79 34.58
CA LEU A 96 -27.84 0.21 35.30
C LEU A 96 -28.92 0.86 34.43
N VAL A 97 -28.60 1.24 33.20
CA VAL A 97 -29.59 1.77 32.25
C VAL A 97 -30.69 0.72 32.00
N TYR A 98 -30.30 -0.54 31.79
CA TYR A 98 -31.24 -1.63 31.58
C TYR A 98 -32.15 -1.88 32.78
N THR A 99 -31.64 -1.92 34.02
CA THR A 99 -32.48 -2.08 35.22
C THR A 99 -33.48 -0.94 35.40
N ILE A 100 -33.11 0.28 35.03
CA ILE A 100 -34.00 1.45 35.14
C ILE A 100 -35.04 1.44 34.01
N GLN A 101 -34.65 1.14 32.77
CA GLN A 101 -35.58 0.97 31.64
C GLN A 101 -36.63 -0.13 31.87
N THR A 102 -36.30 -1.16 32.65
CA THR A 102 -37.25 -2.23 33.02
C THR A 102 -37.96 -2.01 34.37
N ASN A 103 -37.87 -0.80 34.95
CA ASN A 103 -38.44 -0.41 36.25
C ASN A 103 -37.97 -1.25 37.46
N ARG A 104 -36.78 -1.87 37.36
CA ARG A 104 -36.11 -2.64 38.43
C ARG A 104 -35.13 -1.78 39.23
N ASN A 105 -35.65 -0.68 39.80
CA ASN A 105 -34.88 0.22 40.66
C ASN A 105 -34.34 -0.48 41.93
N ASP A 106 -34.96 -1.58 42.37
CA ASP A 106 -34.43 -2.46 43.41
C ASP A 106 -33.04 -3.03 43.02
N LYS A 107 -32.86 -3.40 41.76
CA LYS A 107 -31.58 -3.92 41.22
C LYS A 107 -30.57 -2.82 40.93
N ALA A 108 -31.01 -1.61 40.61
CA ALA A 108 -30.14 -0.44 40.54
C ALA A 108 -29.57 -0.07 41.92
N GLN A 109 -30.40 -0.10 42.97
CA GLN A 109 -29.95 0.12 44.36
C GLN A 109 -29.06 -1.02 44.86
N GLU A 110 -29.37 -2.29 44.54
CA GLU A 110 -28.51 -3.44 44.86
C GLU A 110 -27.12 -3.33 44.23
N PHE A 111 -27.03 -2.80 42.99
CA PHE A 111 -25.75 -2.54 42.33
C PHE A 111 -24.90 -1.55 43.13
N PHE A 112 -25.41 -0.37 43.44
CA PHE A 112 -24.64 0.62 44.19
C PHE A 112 -24.30 0.13 45.60
N ALA A 113 -25.22 -0.56 46.30
CA ALA A 113 -24.96 -1.14 47.61
C ALA A 113 -23.81 -2.16 47.62
N LYS A 114 -23.65 -2.95 46.54
CA LYS A 114 -22.58 -3.97 46.41
C LYS A 114 -21.28 -3.43 45.84
N GLN A 115 -21.33 -2.34 45.07
CA GLN A 115 -20.22 -1.91 44.20
C GLN A 115 -19.65 -0.52 44.56
N ALA A 116 -20.32 0.25 45.42
CA ALA A 116 -19.92 1.62 45.81
C ALA A 116 -18.47 1.76 46.29
N THR A 117 -17.96 0.80 47.08
CA THR A 117 -16.59 0.85 47.64
C THR A 117 -15.49 0.81 46.58
N GLU A 118 -15.76 0.27 45.40
CA GLU A 118 -14.84 0.27 44.24
C GLU A 118 -15.03 1.52 43.37
N LEU A 119 -16.26 2.04 43.28
CA LEU A 119 -16.64 3.09 42.33
C LEU A 119 -16.61 4.51 42.91
N GLN A 120 -16.77 4.68 44.23
CA GLN A 120 -16.80 6.00 44.88
C GLN A 120 -15.49 6.79 44.69
N ASN A 121 -14.36 6.09 44.54
CA ASN A 121 -13.05 6.68 44.27
C ASN A 121 -12.81 7.00 42.78
N GLN A 122 -13.76 6.68 41.89
CA GLN A 122 -13.64 6.87 40.46
C GLN A 122 -14.47 8.08 40.02
N ALA A 123 -13.81 9.15 39.55
CA ALA A 123 -14.48 10.40 39.16
C ALA A 123 -15.59 10.20 38.11
N GLU A 124 -15.42 9.23 37.20
CA GLU A 124 -16.39 8.87 36.16
C GLU A 124 -17.70 8.25 36.69
N TRP A 125 -17.76 7.89 37.97
CA TRP A 125 -18.94 7.31 38.62
C TRP A 125 -19.67 8.28 39.56
N LYS A 126 -19.08 9.45 39.88
CA LYS A 126 -19.60 10.41 40.86
C LYS A 126 -21.07 10.76 40.64
N ASP A 127 -21.43 11.16 39.42
CA ASP A 127 -22.78 11.62 39.11
C ASP A 127 -23.76 10.45 38.94
N TRP A 128 -23.26 9.26 38.60
CA TRP A 128 -24.08 8.05 38.40
C TRP A 128 -24.77 7.57 39.69
N PHE A 129 -24.25 7.91 40.88
CA PHE A 129 -24.91 7.60 42.15
C PHE A 129 -26.28 8.29 42.31
N VAL A 130 -26.57 9.38 41.59
CA VAL A 130 -27.90 10.04 41.62
C VAL A 130 -28.94 9.30 40.76
N LEU A 131 -28.50 8.45 39.83
CA LEU A 131 -29.32 7.89 38.76
C LEU A 131 -30.57 7.12 39.26
N PRO A 132 -30.52 6.29 40.33
CA PRO A 132 -31.71 5.58 40.84
C PRO A 132 -32.75 6.48 41.55
N PHE A 133 -32.44 7.77 41.70
CA PHE A 133 -33.27 8.76 42.41
C PHE A 133 -33.86 9.82 41.46
N LEU A 134 -33.54 9.76 40.16
CA LEU A 134 -34.11 10.65 39.15
C LEU A 134 -35.49 10.14 38.68
N PRO A 135 -36.54 10.99 38.62
CA PRO A 135 -37.87 10.57 38.17
C PRO A 135 -37.99 10.39 36.65
N SER A 136 -37.07 10.98 35.87
CA SER A 136 -36.99 10.87 34.40
C SER A 136 -35.53 10.99 33.95
N PRO A 137 -34.70 9.95 34.14
CA PRO A 137 -33.26 10.01 33.85
C PRO A 137 -32.95 10.11 32.35
N ASP A 138 -33.88 9.67 31.50
CA ASP A 138 -33.89 9.81 30.05
C ASP A 138 -33.93 11.28 29.58
N THR A 139 -34.56 12.18 30.35
CA THR A 139 -34.65 13.61 30.01
C THR A 139 -33.45 14.42 30.52
N ASN A 140 -32.55 13.83 31.30
CA ASN A 140 -31.40 14.52 31.88
C ASN A 140 -30.24 14.61 30.84
N PRO A 141 -29.72 15.81 30.49
CA PRO A 141 -28.66 15.96 29.49
C PRO A 141 -27.40 15.11 29.74
N THR A 142 -27.07 14.81 30.99
CA THR A 142 -25.92 13.98 31.38
C THR A 142 -26.13 12.49 31.07
N PHE A 143 -27.39 12.02 31.05
CA PHE A 143 -27.73 10.60 30.96
C PHE A 143 -28.48 10.22 29.68
N ALA A 144 -29.20 11.15 29.03
CA ALA A 144 -30.04 10.91 27.86
C ALA A 144 -29.37 10.08 26.75
N THR A 145 -28.08 10.35 26.47
CA THR A 145 -27.29 9.60 25.48
C THR A 145 -27.22 8.10 25.80
N TYR A 146 -27.08 7.73 27.08
CA TYR A 146 -26.97 6.35 27.54
C TYR A 146 -28.30 5.60 27.48
N PHE A 147 -29.44 6.29 27.64
CA PHE A 147 -30.77 5.70 27.46
C PHE A 147 -31.14 5.51 25.98
N SER A 148 -30.35 6.04 25.03
CA SER A 148 -30.58 5.83 23.61
C SER A 148 -30.25 4.38 23.18
N ARG A 149 -31.11 3.80 22.34
CA ARG A 149 -30.84 2.51 21.70
C ARG A 149 -29.53 2.52 20.91
N GLN A 150 -29.22 3.63 20.24
CA GLN A 150 -27.98 3.80 19.47
C GLN A 150 -26.73 3.63 20.35
N TRP A 151 -26.73 4.12 21.59
CA TRP A 151 -25.59 3.90 22.51
C TRP A 151 -25.45 2.43 22.90
N ALA A 152 -26.55 1.74 23.23
CA ALA A 152 -26.54 0.32 23.57
C ALA A 152 -26.04 -0.54 22.39
N ASP A 153 -26.59 -0.34 21.20
CA ASP A 153 -26.19 -1.06 19.98
C ASP A 153 -24.70 -0.77 19.65
N THR A 154 -24.24 0.49 19.80
CA THR A 154 -22.82 0.88 19.61
C THR A 154 -21.89 0.22 20.63
N PHE A 155 -22.28 0.14 21.91
CA PHE A 155 -21.48 -0.53 22.94
C PHE A 155 -21.33 -2.04 22.64
N ILE A 156 -22.42 -2.71 22.27
CA ILE A 156 -22.40 -4.14 21.91
C ILE A 156 -21.53 -4.42 20.68
N VAL A 157 -21.63 -3.60 19.63
CA VAL A 157 -20.75 -3.71 18.45
C VAL A 157 -19.29 -3.42 18.83
N SER A 158 -19.02 -2.45 19.70
CA SER A 158 -17.66 -2.13 20.15
C SER A 158 -17.04 -3.27 20.97
N LEU A 159 -17.82 -3.91 21.84
CA LEU A 159 -17.40 -5.07 22.62
C LEU A 159 -17.16 -6.30 21.74
N HIS A 160 -18.04 -6.55 20.76
CA HIS A 160 -17.89 -7.63 19.78
C HIS A 160 -16.63 -7.44 18.92
N ASN A 161 -16.42 -6.24 18.37
CA ASN A 161 -15.22 -5.91 17.58
C ASN A 161 -13.94 -6.04 18.42
N PHE A 162 -13.94 -5.56 19.67
CA PHE A 162 -12.79 -5.70 20.57
C PHE A 162 -12.44 -7.17 20.83
N LEU A 163 -13.43 -8.01 21.16
CA LEU A 163 -13.22 -9.44 21.36
C LEU A 163 -12.81 -10.16 20.06
N SER A 164 -13.36 -9.78 18.92
CA SER A 164 -13.00 -10.34 17.61
C SER A 164 -11.55 -10.06 17.25
N VAL A 165 -11.09 -8.81 17.39
CA VAL A 165 -9.67 -8.43 17.16
C VAL A 165 -8.77 -9.12 18.19
N LEU A 166 -9.18 -9.19 19.46
CA LEU A 166 -8.43 -9.91 20.50
C LEU A 166 -8.20 -11.38 20.14
N PHE A 167 -9.22 -12.10 19.65
CA PHE A 167 -9.05 -13.50 19.23
C PHE A 167 -8.28 -13.67 17.92
N GLN A 168 -8.19 -12.64 17.08
CA GLN A 168 -7.32 -12.63 15.89
C GLN A 168 -5.84 -12.35 16.25
N CYS A 169 -5.60 -11.49 17.24
CA CYS A 169 -4.26 -11.11 17.69
C CYS A 169 -3.66 -12.03 18.77
N MET A 170 -4.46 -12.86 19.45
CA MET A 170 -3.91 -13.85 20.38
C MET A 170 -3.10 -14.91 19.62
N PRO A 171 -1.83 -15.18 20.01
CA PRO A 171 -0.98 -16.13 19.32
C PRO A 171 -1.58 -17.53 19.39
N VAL A 172 -1.81 -18.14 18.23
CA VAL A 172 -2.37 -19.49 18.11
C VAL A 172 -1.43 -20.50 18.77
N PRO A 173 -1.90 -21.31 19.75
CA PRO A 173 -1.08 -22.34 20.37
C PRO A 173 -0.43 -23.27 19.35
N VAL A 174 0.86 -23.60 19.53
CA VAL A 174 1.67 -24.37 18.57
C VAL A 174 1.00 -25.67 18.11
N ILE A 175 0.26 -26.35 19.00
CA ILE A 175 -0.48 -27.58 18.69
C ILE A 175 -1.64 -27.36 17.70
N LEU A 176 -2.29 -26.19 17.72
CA LEU A 176 -3.34 -25.81 16.75
C LEU A 176 -2.74 -25.40 15.39
N ASN A 177 -1.48 -24.98 15.36
CA ASN A 177 -0.76 -24.69 14.12
C ASN A 177 -0.18 -25.94 13.45
N PHE A 178 -0.09 -27.07 14.17
CA PHE A 178 0.50 -28.32 13.65
C PHE A 178 -0.22 -28.87 12.42
N ASP A 179 -1.57 -28.90 12.43
CA ASP A 179 -2.35 -29.39 11.28
C ASP A 179 -2.18 -28.49 10.05
N ALA A 180 -2.23 -27.17 10.23
CA ALA A 180 -1.97 -26.19 9.17
C ALA A 180 -0.53 -26.34 8.60
N GLU A 181 0.46 -26.54 9.46
CA GLU A 181 1.86 -26.73 9.07
C GLU A 181 2.08 -28.08 8.36
N CYS A 182 1.39 -29.14 8.77
CA CYS A 182 1.37 -30.42 8.05
C CYS A 182 0.71 -30.30 6.67
N GLN A 183 -0.43 -29.64 6.56
CA GLN A 183 -1.10 -29.40 5.28
C GLN A 183 -0.22 -28.58 4.33
N ARG A 184 0.38 -27.49 4.83
CA ARG A 184 1.36 -26.68 4.09
C ARG A 184 2.57 -27.49 3.65
N THR A 185 3.09 -28.37 4.51
CA THR A 185 4.22 -29.26 4.20
C THR A 185 3.87 -30.27 3.11
N ASN A 186 2.67 -30.87 3.17
CA ASN A 186 2.20 -31.82 2.16
C ASN A 186 2.02 -31.15 0.79
N GLN A 187 1.41 -29.95 0.75
CA GLN A 187 1.26 -29.19 -0.48
C GLN A 187 2.62 -28.84 -1.11
N VAL A 188 3.59 -28.38 -0.32
CA VAL A 188 4.96 -28.09 -0.80
C VAL A 188 5.69 -29.35 -1.28
N GLN A 189 5.37 -30.53 -0.74
CA GLN A 189 5.89 -31.82 -1.24
C GLN A 189 5.27 -32.21 -2.59
N GLU A 190 3.95 -32.08 -2.74
CA GLU A 190 3.25 -32.35 -4.01
C GLU A 190 3.72 -31.41 -5.14
N GLU A 191 3.84 -30.11 -4.85
CA GLU A 191 4.42 -29.12 -5.78
C GLU A 191 5.87 -29.46 -6.16
N ASN A 192 6.69 -29.92 -5.20
CA ASN A 192 8.05 -30.41 -5.47
C ASN A 192 8.06 -31.63 -6.39
N GLU A 193 7.15 -32.58 -6.20
CA GLU A 193 7.08 -33.78 -7.03
C GLU A 193 6.65 -33.45 -8.46
N VAL A 194 5.65 -32.58 -8.64
CA VAL A 194 5.23 -32.06 -9.95
C VAL A 194 6.38 -31.31 -10.64
N LEU A 195 7.15 -30.49 -9.93
CA LEU A 195 8.31 -29.80 -10.48
C LEU A 195 9.44 -30.77 -10.89
N ARG A 196 9.70 -31.82 -10.09
CA ARG A 196 10.67 -32.88 -10.44
C ARG A 196 10.26 -33.65 -11.70
N GLN A 197 8.97 -33.98 -11.84
CA GLN A 197 8.44 -34.64 -13.04
C GLN A 197 8.61 -33.76 -14.29
N LYS A 198 8.27 -32.45 -14.20
CA LYS A 198 8.50 -31.48 -15.29
C LYS A 198 9.99 -31.38 -15.68
N LEU A 199 10.88 -31.32 -14.69
CA LEU A 199 12.32 -31.22 -14.91
C LEU A 199 12.89 -32.48 -15.58
N PHE A 200 12.42 -33.67 -15.19
CA PHE A 200 12.78 -34.93 -15.85
C PHE A 200 12.29 -34.99 -17.31
N ALA A 201 11.06 -34.55 -17.58
CA ALA A 201 10.51 -34.49 -18.94
C ALA A 201 11.33 -33.55 -19.85
N LEU A 202 11.70 -32.36 -19.35
CA LEU A 202 12.55 -31.42 -20.09
C LEU A 202 13.96 -31.97 -20.34
N GLN A 203 14.54 -32.70 -19.39
CA GLN A 203 15.83 -33.38 -19.58
C GLN A 203 15.76 -34.48 -20.66
N ALA A 204 14.67 -35.23 -20.73
CA ALA A 204 14.45 -36.23 -21.77
C ALA A 204 14.32 -35.58 -23.17
N GLU A 205 13.60 -34.47 -23.28
CA GLU A 205 13.45 -33.72 -24.55
C GLU A 205 14.78 -33.12 -25.03
N ILE A 206 15.56 -32.51 -24.13
CA ILE A 206 16.92 -32.03 -24.42
C ILE A 206 17.83 -33.17 -24.88
N HIS A 207 17.68 -34.38 -24.32
CA HIS A 207 18.46 -35.54 -24.75
C HIS A 207 18.01 -36.09 -26.12
N ARG A 208 16.71 -35.96 -26.46
CA ARG A 208 16.19 -36.31 -27.80
C ARG A 208 16.73 -35.36 -28.87
N LEU A 209 16.63 -34.04 -28.63
CA LEU A 209 17.14 -33.01 -29.54
C LEU A 209 18.66 -33.16 -29.79
N LYS A 210 19.45 -33.40 -28.74
CA LYS A 210 20.90 -33.67 -28.88
C LYS A 210 21.25 -34.96 -29.61
N LYS A 211 20.29 -35.88 -29.77
CA LYS A 211 20.46 -37.11 -30.54
C LYS A 211 20.03 -36.91 -32.00
N GLU A 212 19.08 -36.02 -32.24
CA GLU A 212 18.70 -35.53 -33.57
C GLU A 212 19.85 -34.69 -34.18
N GLU A 213 20.51 -33.83 -33.40
CA GLU A 213 21.75 -33.12 -33.78
C GLU A 213 22.99 -34.01 -34.06
N GLN A 214 22.91 -35.32 -33.81
CA GLN A 214 24.05 -36.26 -33.87
C GLN A 214 23.92 -37.36 -34.92
N GLN A 215 22.94 -37.26 -35.83
CA GLN A 215 22.90 -38.10 -37.02
C GLN A 215 23.62 -37.39 -38.19
N PRO A 216 24.51 -38.07 -38.94
CA PRO A 216 25.09 -37.50 -40.14
C PRO A 216 24.05 -37.50 -41.27
N GLU A 217 23.84 -36.34 -41.88
CA GLU A 217 23.07 -36.23 -43.12
C GLU A 217 23.94 -36.68 -44.32
N GLU A 218 23.47 -37.68 -45.07
CA GLU A 218 24.00 -38.01 -46.40
C GLU A 218 23.03 -37.51 -47.49
N GLU A 219 23.61 -37.06 -48.61
CA GLU A 219 22.98 -36.66 -49.90
C GLU A 219 22.11 -35.38 -49.97
N GLU A 220 22.78 -34.31 -50.44
CA GLU A 220 22.34 -33.31 -51.45
C GLU A 220 21.01 -32.51 -51.26
N THR A 221 21.01 -31.18 -51.39
CA THR A 221 21.44 -30.44 -52.61
C THR A 221 21.83 -28.99 -52.31
N LEU A 222 22.72 -28.41 -53.13
CA LEU A 222 23.23 -27.04 -52.93
C LEU A 222 22.30 -25.94 -53.48
N VAL A 223 22.21 -24.83 -52.75
CA VAL A 223 21.97 -23.49 -53.32
C VAL A 223 23.05 -22.53 -52.80
N GLN A 224 23.90 -22.02 -53.69
CA GLN A 224 24.96 -21.06 -53.33
C GLN A 224 24.45 -19.63 -53.27
N HIS A 225 24.83 -18.89 -52.22
CA HIS A 225 24.98 -17.43 -52.29
C HIS A 225 26.45 -17.06 -52.15
N LYS A 226 27.00 -16.38 -53.17
CA LYS A 226 28.40 -15.93 -53.21
C LYS A 226 28.56 -14.60 -52.48
N LEU A 227 29.69 -14.43 -51.78
CA LEU A 227 30.12 -13.13 -51.26
C LEU A 227 30.76 -12.25 -52.36
N PRO A 228 30.77 -10.90 -52.23
CA PRO A 228 31.21 -10.01 -53.30
C PRO A 228 32.73 -9.98 -53.56
N PRO A 229 33.19 -9.59 -54.77
CA PRO A 229 34.56 -9.86 -55.23
C PRO A 229 35.69 -8.97 -54.67
N TYR A 230 35.42 -8.06 -53.73
CA TYR A 230 36.44 -7.11 -53.25
C TYR A 230 37.24 -7.60 -52.02
N VAL A 231 36.84 -8.72 -51.41
CA VAL A 231 37.40 -9.23 -50.14
C VAL A 231 38.63 -10.14 -50.35
N SER A 232 38.95 -10.54 -51.58
CA SER A 232 40.01 -11.52 -51.87
C SER A 232 41.45 -10.97 -51.85
N ASN A 233 41.64 -9.65 -51.77
CA ASN A 233 42.92 -9.00 -52.10
C ASN A 233 43.54 -8.21 -50.92
N MET A 234 43.31 -8.64 -49.68
CA MET A 234 43.97 -8.10 -48.48
C MET A 234 44.79 -9.19 -47.80
N ASP A 235 45.96 -9.48 -48.38
CA ASP A 235 46.92 -10.44 -47.82
C ASP A 235 48.37 -9.95 -48.09
N ARG A 236 49.29 -10.28 -47.17
CA ARG A 236 50.71 -9.90 -47.12
C ARG A 236 51.05 -8.41 -46.91
N LEU A 237 51.36 -8.06 -45.66
CA LEU A 237 52.48 -7.17 -45.32
C LEU A 237 52.88 -7.38 -43.85
N GLY A 238 54.14 -7.74 -43.59
CA GLY A 238 54.74 -7.71 -42.25
C GLY A 238 55.01 -9.06 -41.55
N ASP A 239 56.00 -9.82 -42.04
CA ASP A 239 56.72 -10.75 -41.17
C ASP A 239 57.60 -9.97 -40.18
N SER A 240 57.53 -10.26 -38.88
CA SER A 240 58.64 -10.07 -37.94
C SER A 240 58.43 -10.86 -36.65
N GLU A 241 59.50 -11.57 -36.28
CA GLU A 241 59.59 -12.56 -35.22
C GLU A 241 59.28 -12.03 -33.80
N LEU A 242 58.75 -12.90 -32.94
CA LEU A 242 59.53 -13.43 -31.81
C LEU A 242 58.83 -14.64 -31.17
N ALA A 243 59.60 -15.67 -30.82
CA ALA A 243 59.08 -16.94 -30.30
C ALA A 243 59.56 -17.24 -28.88
N MET A 244 58.71 -17.85 -28.05
CA MET A 244 59.14 -18.66 -26.91
C MET A 244 58.36 -19.97 -26.79
N VAL A 245 59.00 -21.02 -27.33
CA VAL A 245 58.97 -22.44 -26.95
C VAL A 245 57.86 -22.92 -26.01
N CYS A 246 57.01 -23.81 -26.52
CA CYS A 246 56.30 -24.81 -25.73
C CYS A 246 56.94 -26.19 -25.96
N SER A 247 57.16 -26.99 -24.91
CA SER A 247 57.85 -28.30 -25.01
C SER A 247 57.20 -29.40 -24.17
N GLN A 248 56.38 -30.20 -24.86
CA GLN A 248 56.18 -31.65 -24.73
C GLN A 248 56.80 -32.40 -23.52
N ARG A 249 56.03 -33.32 -22.92
CA ARG A 249 56.07 -34.74 -23.34
C ARG A 249 54.96 -35.62 -22.74
N ASN A 250 54.73 -36.75 -23.41
CA ASN A 250 53.79 -37.81 -23.03
C ASN A 250 54.42 -38.78 -22.02
N ALA A 251 53.58 -39.49 -21.26
CA ALA A 251 53.52 -40.97 -21.13
C ALA A 251 52.99 -41.41 -19.75
N SER A 252 52.36 -42.57 -19.71
CA SER A 252 51.79 -43.19 -18.51
C SER A 252 52.52 -44.49 -18.13
N LEU A 253 52.65 -44.79 -16.83
CA LEU A 253 52.29 -46.09 -16.22
C LEU A 253 52.59 -46.17 -14.70
N SER A 254 51.63 -46.78 -14.00
CA SER A 254 51.63 -47.44 -12.68
C SER A 254 52.91 -47.55 -11.81
N GLN A 255 52.75 -47.36 -10.48
CA GLN A 255 52.90 -48.45 -9.48
C GLN A 255 52.42 -48.07 -8.05
N SER A 256 52.32 -49.05 -7.15
CA SER A 256 52.13 -48.94 -5.69
C SER A 256 53.03 -49.99 -5.00
N PRO A 257 53.40 -49.92 -3.69
CA PRO A 257 52.49 -50.42 -2.63
C PRO A 257 52.71 -49.96 -1.14
N ARG A 258 51.68 -50.22 -0.30
CA ARG A 258 51.66 -50.76 1.09
C ARG A 258 52.53 -50.20 2.27
N VAL A 259 51.80 -49.76 3.32
CA VAL A 259 51.83 -50.18 4.76
C VAL A 259 53.01 -49.81 5.69
N GLY A 260 52.69 -49.17 6.84
CA GLY A 260 53.57 -49.07 8.03
C GLY A 260 52.98 -48.37 9.27
N PHE A 261 52.77 -49.14 10.35
CA PHE A 261 52.56 -48.89 11.79
C PHE A 261 53.18 -47.61 12.47
N LEU A 262 52.84 -47.16 13.72
CA LEU A 262 52.06 -47.70 14.87
C LEU A 262 51.54 -46.55 15.83
N SER A 263 50.50 -46.84 16.65
CA SER A 263 50.02 -46.30 17.98
C SER A 263 50.60 -45.01 18.65
N SER A 264 49.96 -44.31 19.62
CA SER A 264 48.96 -44.64 20.68
C SER A 264 48.24 -43.32 21.16
N LEU A 265 47.28 -43.22 22.10
CA LEU A 265 46.92 -43.98 23.33
C LEU A 265 45.40 -43.86 23.67
N LEU A 266 44.94 -44.46 24.79
CA LEU A 266 43.54 -44.67 25.25
C LEU A 266 43.36 -44.16 26.71
N PRO A 267 42.14 -44.03 27.34
CA PRO A 267 41.11 -45.09 27.53
C PRO A 267 39.61 -44.68 27.47
N GLN A 268 38.74 -45.55 26.92
CA GLN A 268 37.70 -46.38 27.59
C GLN A 268 36.78 -45.66 28.61
N SER A 269 35.44 -45.78 28.55
CA SER A 269 34.63 -47.04 28.61
C SER A 269 33.15 -46.77 28.29
N LYS A 270 32.16 -47.69 28.11
CA LYS A 270 31.92 -49.14 27.77
C LYS A 270 30.37 -49.26 27.63
N LYS A 271 29.68 -50.25 27.03
CA LYS A 271 30.01 -51.55 26.39
C LYS A 271 29.15 -51.77 25.10
N SER A 272 28.35 -52.85 25.02
CA SER A 272 27.52 -53.38 23.91
C SER A 272 26.74 -54.63 24.45
N PRO A 273 26.06 -55.56 23.71
CA PRO A 273 26.06 -55.93 22.27
C PRO A 273 24.72 -55.52 21.57
N SER A 274 24.12 -56.13 20.52
CA SER A 274 24.31 -57.36 19.71
C SER A 274 23.71 -57.22 18.28
N ARG A 275 23.84 -58.26 17.42
CA ARG A 275 23.45 -58.31 15.99
C ARG A 275 23.20 -59.77 15.57
N LEU A 276 22.33 -60.05 14.56
CA LEU A 276 22.46 -61.16 13.58
C LEU A 276 21.37 -61.13 12.47
N SER A 277 21.53 -61.97 11.43
CA SER A 277 20.75 -62.08 10.16
C SER A 277 21.11 -63.44 9.48
N PRO A 278 20.62 -63.87 8.28
CA PRO A 278 19.60 -63.35 7.36
C PRO A 278 18.60 -64.41 6.75
N ALA A 279 17.69 -63.97 5.85
CA ALA A 279 17.12 -64.63 4.65
C ALA A 279 16.39 -66.02 4.67
N GLN A 280 15.18 -66.09 4.07
CA GLN A 280 14.69 -67.14 3.13
C GLN A 280 13.24 -66.90 2.60
N CYS A 281 12.85 -67.59 1.51
CA CYS A 281 11.51 -67.66 0.86
C CYS A 281 11.33 -69.06 0.20
N PRO A 282 10.14 -69.53 -0.27
CA PRO A 282 8.71 -69.15 -0.09
C PRO A 282 7.93 -70.38 0.53
N PRO A 283 6.83 -71.02 0.03
CA PRO A 283 5.60 -70.62 -0.75
C PRO A 283 4.22 -71.22 -0.26
N GLN A 284 3.14 -70.90 -1.01
CA GLN A 284 1.94 -71.74 -1.33
C GLN A 284 0.68 -71.87 -0.41
N ALA A 285 -0.44 -72.23 -1.08
CA ALA A 285 -1.85 -72.50 -0.65
C ALA A 285 -2.68 -71.28 -0.12
N GLN A 286 -3.87 -70.92 -0.62
CA GLN A 286 -5.19 -71.61 -0.79
C GLN A 286 -5.86 -71.99 0.56
N SER A 287 -7.16 -71.77 0.85
CA SER A 287 -8.34 -71.12 0.20
C SER A 287 -9.31 -70.64 1.34
N SER A 288 -10.62 -70.30 1.29
CA SER A 288 -11.82 -70.33 0.40
C SER A 288 -12.93 -69.42 1.07
N ALA A 289 -14.19 -69.17 0.66
CA ALA A 289 -15.00 -69.09 -0.57
C ALA A 289 -16.45 -68.59 -0.21
N LYS A 290 -17.40 -68.59 -1.19
CA LYS A 290 -18.86 -68.20 -1.15
C LYS A 290 -19.19 -66.69 -1.38
N LYS A 291 -20.38 -66.29 -1.90
CA LYS A 291 -21.18 -66.61 -3.14
C LYS A 291 -22.66 -66.14 -2.98
N GLU A 292 -23.14 -65.28 -3.90
CA GLU A 292 -24.57 -64.97 -4.21
C GLU A 292 -25.46 -64.30 -3.12
N SER A 293 -26.62 -63.65 -3.37
CA SER A 293 -27.27 -62.95 -4.53
C SER A 293 -28.59 -62.25 -4.03
N PHE A 294 -29.53 -61.60 -4.77
CA PHE A 294 -29.77 -61.34 -6.21
C PHE A 294 -30.73 -60.12 -6.39
N GLY A 295 -30.50 -59.25 -7.39
CA GLY A 295 -31.51 -58.35 -8.01
C GLY A 295 -31.95 -57.06 -7.28
N GLY A 296 -32.46 -56.00 -7.94
CA GLY A 296 -32.37 -55.61 -9.36
C GLY A 296 -33.67 -55.22 -10.07
N GLN A 297 -33.76 -54.00 -10.64
CA GLN A 297 -34.57 -53.66 -11.83
C GLN A 297 -34.17 -52.31 -12.47
N ALA A 298 -34.62 -52.02 -13.70
CA ALA A 298 -34.20 -50.85 -14.48
C ALA A 298 -35.23 -50.38 -15.54
N THR A 299 -35.21 -49.07 -15.86
CA THR A 299 -35.88 -48.39 -16.98
C THR A 299 -34.96 -47.26 -17.47
N LYS A 300 -34.59 -47.12 -18.77
CA LYS A 300 -35.37 -46.60 -19.92
C LYS A 300 -35.99 -45.21 -19.66
N GLY A 301 -35.70 -44.13 -20.41
CA GLY A 301 -34.72 -43.91 -21.50
C GLY A 301 -35.19 -42.86 -22.54
N LYS A 302 -34.40 -42.69 -23.61
CA LYS A 302 -34.65 -41.98 -24.91
C LYS A 302 -34.40 -40.46 -25.04
N ASP A 303 -33.67 -40.11 -26.11
CA ASP A 303 -33.76 -38.84 -26.86
C ASP A 303 -35.07 -38.76 -27.68
N PRO A 304 -35.41 -37.57 -28.23
CA PRO A 304 -35.15 -37.41 -29.66
C PRO A 304 -34.68 -36.00 -30.11
N THR A 305 -34.13 -35.94 -31.31
CA THR A 305 -33.78 -34.72 -32.05
C THR A 305 -34.97 -34.07 -32.77
N SER A 306 -34.89 -32.76 -33.04
CA SER A 306 -35.29 -32.05 -34.28
C SER A 306 -35.73 -30.60 -34.01
N GLY A 307 -35.61 -29.69 -34.99
CA GLY A 307 -36.17 -28.33 -34.90
C GLY A 307 -35.38 -27.19 -35.53
N ALA A 308 -34.96 -27.29 -36.79
CA ALA A 308 -34.39 -26.15 -37.53
C ALA A 308 -35.49 -25.23 -38.11
N LYS A 309 -35.24 -23.91 -38.21
CA LYS A 309 -35.90 -23.05 -39.21
C LYS A 309 -35.17 -21.74 -39.53
N ASP A 310 -35.27 -21.35 -40.79
CA ASP A 310 -34.46 -20.37 -41.51
C ASP A 310 -34.75 -18.88 -41.27
N GLY A 311 -33.78 -18.04 -41.69
CA GLY A 311 -33.89 -16.60 -41.89
C GLY A 311 -32.52 -15.98 -42.20
N LYS A 312 -31.93 -16.14 -43.39
CA LYS A 312 -32.15 -15.32 -44.62
C LYS A 312 -32.13 -13.79 -44.36
N SER A 313 -31.35 -12.98 -45.08
CA SER A 313 -30.50 -13.28 -46.25
C SER A 313 -29.59 -12.13 -46.72
N LEU A 314 -28.65 -12.50 -47.61
CA LEU A 314 -28.05 -11.73 -48.72
C LEU A 314 -26.84 -10.82 -48.47
N LEU A 315 -25.82 -11.07 -49.29
CA LEU A 315 -24.64 -10.24 -49.51
C LEU A 315 -24.95 -9.13 -50.54
N SER A 316 -24.33 -7.96 -50.37
CA SER A 316 -23.61 -7.25 -51.44
C SER A 316 -22.66 -6.22 -50.80
N GLY A 317 -21.51 -5.85 -51.38
CA GLY A 317 -20.84 -6.44 -52.54
C GLY A 317 -20.55 -5.46 -53.68
N LEU A 318 -19.57 -4.58 -53.51
CA LEU A 318 -18.49 -4.34 -54.49
C LEU A 318 -17.36 -3.50 -53.85
N ALA A 319 -16.21 -3.43 -54.53
CA ALA A 319 -15.03 -2.67 -54.12
C ALA A 319 -14.60 -1.69 -55.21
N THR A 320 -13.74 -0.70 -54.87
CA THR A 320 -12.60 -0.14 -55.64
C THR A 320 -12.30 1.32 -55.23
N GLY A 321 -11.05 1.77 -55.44
CA GLY A 321 -10.65 3.18 -55.36
C GLY A 321 -9.56 3.49 -54.33
N GLU A 322 -8.30 3.54 -54.77
CA GLU A 322 -7.16 4.01 -53.96
C GLU A 322 -6.80 5.48 -54.24
N SER A 323 -5.93 6.02 -53.38
CA SER A 323 -5.15 7.26 -53.55
C SER A 323 -5.89 8.61 -53.37
N GLY A 324 -5.19 9.61 -52.83
CA GLY A 324 -5.78 10.94 -52.53
C GLY A 324 -5.05 11.82 -51.50
N TRP A 325 -3.87 11.41 -51.00
CA TRP A 325 -3.10 12.21 -50.04
C TRP A 325 -2.39 13.40 -50.74
N SER A 326 -3.02 14.59 -50.79
CA SER A 326 -2.36 15.93 -50.71
C SER A 326 -3.28 17.10 -51.13
N GLN A 327 -4.26 17.50 -50.31
CA GLN A 327 -4.90 18.83 -50.48
C GLN A 327 -5.51 19.49 -49.23
N HIS A 328 -5.36 18.92 -48.03
CA HIS A 328 -5.94 19.48 -46.79
C HIS A 328 -4.91 19.91 -45.73
N ARG A 329 -3.67 20.21 -46.13
CA ARG A 329 -2.55 20.58 -45.24
C ARG A 329 -2.34 22.10 -45.08
N GLN A 330 -3.24 22.94 -45.60
CA GLN A 330 -3.00 24.40 -45.72
C GLN A 330 -4.21 25.29 -45.38
N ARG A 331 -5.21 24.79 -44.62
CA ARG A 331 -6.40 25.59 -44.25
C ARG A 331 -6.98 25.30 -42.84
N ARG A 332 -6.13 24.98 -41.85
CA ARG A 332 -6.50 24.88 -40.41
C ARG A 332 -5.39 25.39 -39.48
N LEU A 333 -4.82 26.55 -39.80
CA LEU A 333 -3.78 27.23 -39.02
C LEU A 333 -4.13 28.70 -38.73
N GLN A 334 -5.44 29.01 -38.69
CA GLN A 334 -5.91 30.41 -38.63
C GLN A 334 -7.15 30.68 -37.75
N ASP A 335 -7.66 29.69 -36.99
CA ASP A 335 -8.87 29.84 -36.16
C ASP A 335 -8.63 29.99 -34.64
N HIS A 336 -7.47 29.56 -34.10
CA HIS A 336 -7.16 29.72 -32.65
C HIS A 336 -6.59 31.10 -32.28
N GLY A 337 -7.05 32.16 -32.97
CA GLY A 337 -6.56 33.53 -32.80
C GLY A 337 -7.63 34.59 -32.52
N LYS A 338 -8.91 34.21 -32.32
CA LYS A 338 -10.03 35.17 -32.26
C LYS A 338 -10.91 35.17 -31.00
N GLU A 339 -10.87 34.14 -30.16
CA GLU A 339 -11.68 34.09 -28.91
C GLU A 339 -10.97 34.74 -27.70
N ARG A 340 -10.09 35.72 -27.93
CA ARG A 340 -9.34 36.43 -26.88
C ARG A 340 -9.40 37.96 -27.03
N LYS A 341 -10.55 38.51 -27.47
CA LYS A 341 -10.73 39.98 -27.51
C LYS A 341 -12.15 40.57 -27.46
N GLU A 342 -13.15 39.86 -26.94
CA GLU A 342 -14.46 40.44 -26.62
C GLU A 342 -14.89 40.12 -25.17
N LEU A 343 -15.98 40.73 -24.69
CA LEU A 343 -16.46 40.75 -23.30
C LEU A 343 -15.74 41.71 -22.30
N PHE A 344 -15.35 42.91 -22.76
CA PHE A 344 -15.28 44.09 -21.88
C PHE A 344 -15.61 45.40 -22.61
N SER A 345 -16.91 45.66 -22.87
CA SER A 345 -17.46 47.01 -23.10
C SER A 345 -18.99 47.00 -23.19
N THR A 346 -19.66 47.89 -22.44
CA THR A 346 -21.05 48.41 -22.64
C THR A 346 -22.18 47.41 -22.92
N THR A 347 -23.24 47.35 -22.11
CA THR A 347 -24.23 48.45 -22.04
C THR A 347 -24.91 48.63 -20.66
N THR A 348 -25.40 49.85 -20.45
CA THR A 348 -26.25 50.27 -19.31
C THR A 348 -27.74 50.20 -19.63
N SER A 349 -28.57 49.82 -18.66
CA SER A 349 -30.00 50.17 -18.62
C SER A 349 -30.50 50.27 -17.17
N GLN A 350 -31.50 51.14 -16.94
CA GLN A 350 -32.06 51.48 -15.62
C GLN A 350 -33.52 50.99 -15.48
N CYS A 351 -34.18 51.41 -14.39
CA CYS A 351 -35.61 51.29 -14.06
C CYS A 351 -36.08 49.93 -13.49
N ALA A 352 -36.98 49.89 -12.49
CA ALA A 352 -37.57 50.97 -11.69
C ALA A 352 -37.98 50.51 -10.28
N GLU A 353 -38.31 51.50 -9.44
CA GLU A 353 -38.67 51.36 -8.03
C GLU A 353 -40.05 50.72 -7.79
N LYS A 354 -40.26 50.22 -6.55
CA LYS A 354 -41.42 50.65 -5.74
C LYS A 354 -41.30 50.27 -4.25
N LYS A 355 -41.23 51.31 -3.41
CA LYS A 355 -41.64 51.29 -1.99
C LYS A 355 -42.89 52.19 -1.88
N PRO A 356 -43.73 52.00 -0.85
CA PRO A 356 -44.15 53.18 -0.11
C PRO A 356 -44.08 52.99 1.42
N GLU A 357 -43.98 54.12 2.11
CA GLU A 357 -44.14 54.30 3.57
C GLU A 357 -45.57 54.86 3.81
N ALA A 358 -46.09 55.17 5.00
CA ALA A 358 -45.60 55.27 6.39
C ALA A 358 -46.72 54.73 7.34
N SER A 359 -46.84 54.96 8.66
CA SER A 359 -46.31 55.95 9.62
C SER A 359 -46.49 55.46 11.08
N GLY A 360 -45.81 56.10 12.06
CA GLY A 360 -46.01 55.89 13.52
C GLY A 360 -47.13 56.77 14.12
N PRO A 361 -47.05 57.27 15.39
CA PRO A 361 -45.88 57.29 16.30
C PRO A 361 -46.18 57.04 17.81
N GLU A 362 -45.21 57.41 18.69
CA GLU A 362 -45.32 57.75 20.14
C GLU A 362 -45.53 56.61 21.19
N ALA A 363 -44.89 56.60 22.39
CA ALA A 363 -43.82 57.46 22.95
C ALA A 363 -42.99 56.79 24.10
N GLU A 364 -41.87 57.44 24.44
CA GLU A 364 -40.88 57.29 25.55
C GLU A 364 -41.48 57.26 27.00
N PRO A 365 -40.73 56.93 28.10
CA PRO A 365 -39.28 57.11 28.25
C PRO A 365 -38.39 56.05 28.97
N CYS A 366 -37.08 56.20 28.68
CA CYS A 366 -35.87 55.72 29.40
C CYS A 366 -35.59 56.48 30.74
N PRO A 367 -34.47 56.33 31.51
CA PRO A 367 -33.16 55.71 31.18
C PRO A 367 -32.40 54.90 32.28
N GLU A 368 -31.32 54.21 31.88
CA GLU A 368 -29.92 54.29 32.40
C GLU A 368 -29.03 53.29 31.60
N LEU A 369 -28.21 53.75 30.63
CA LEU A 369 -26.75 54.06 30.73
C LEU A 369 -25.89 52.84 31.16
N HIS A 370 -24.83 52.40 30.46
CA HIS A 370 -24.12 52.86 29.24
C HIS A 370 -23.27 51.67 28.70
N MET A 371 -22.53 51.65 27.56
CA MET A 371 -22.16 52.65 26.54
C MET A 371 -22.12 51.99 25.13
N GLU A 372 -21.04 52.13 24.32
CA GLU A 372 -21.01 51.76 22.87
C GLU A 372 -19.72 51.03 22.38
N PRO A 373 -19.76 50.38 21.20
CA PRO A 373 -18.61 49.76 20.50
C PRO A 373 -18.07 50.62 19.33
N VAL A 374 -16.91 50.26 18.73
CA VAL A 374 -16.56 50.50 17.31
C VAL A 374 -15.23 49.78 16.93
N GLU A 375 -15.05 49.46 15.63
CA GLU A 375 -13.84 48.89 15.00
C GLU A 375 -12.77 49.97 14.65
N PRO A 376 -11.77 49.70 13.78
CA PRO A 376 -10.62 48.80 13.92
C PRO A 376 -9.29 49.58 13.89
N LEU A 377 -8.14 48.95 14.15
CA LEU A 377 -6.86 49.36 13.53
C LEU A 377 -5.72 48.35 13.70
N THR A 378 -4.79 48.39 12.75
CA THR A 378 -3.54 47.62 12.73
C THR A 378 -2.40 48.38 13.41
N ARG A 379 -1.71 47.75 14.36
CA ARG A 379 -0.23 47.77 14.50
C ARG A 379 0.26 46.87 15.64
N ALA A 380 1.44 46.29 15.45
CA ALA A 380 2.15 45.55 16.49
C ALA A 380 3.04 46.48 17.32
N SER A 381 3.30 46.12 18.58
CA SER A 381 4.43 46.64 19.35
C SER A 381 5.06 45.54 20.21
N SER A 382 6.14 44.94 19.69
CA SER A 382 7.02 44.06 20.46
C SER A 382 8.20 44.88 20.97
N ALA A 383 8.32 45.03 22.29
CA ALA A 383 9.48 45.63 22.94
C ALA A 383 10.11 44.59 23.88
N GLY A 384 11.40 44.26 23.75
CA GLY A 384 12.34 44.63 22.69
C GLY A 384 13.76 44.18 23.02
N LEU A 385 14.63 44.13 22.02
CA LEU A 385 16.09 44.13 22.13
C LEU A 385 16.66 44.45 20.74
N GLU A 386 17.64 45.35 20.67
CA GLU A 386 18.15 45.83 19.38
C GLU A 386 19.16 44.86 18.77
N GLY A 387 18.89 44.45 17.52
CA GLY A 387 19.80 43.71 16.66
C GLY A 387 19.34 43.88 15.21
N GLY A 388 20.18 44.49 14.38
CA GLY A 388 19.81 44.89 13.01
C GLY A 388 19.70 43.70 12.05
N GLY A 389 18.55 43.01 12.06
CA GLY A 389 18.19 41.99 11.08
C GLY A 389 17.19 42.53 10.06
N VAL A 390 17.48 42.37 8.77
CA VAL A 390 16.49 42.56 7.70
C VAL A 390 15.39 41.51 7.90
N ARG A 391 14.12 41.91 7.90
CA ARG A 391 13.01 40.96 7.84
C ARG A 391 13.04 40.28 6.47
N PRO A 392 13.06 38.94 6.36
CA PRO A 392 12.95 38.29 5.06
C PRO A 392 11.65 38.70 4.39
N GLU A 393 11.72 39.08 3.12
CA GLU A 393 10.53 39.36 2.32
C GLU A 393 9.75 38.06 2.14
N GLN A 394 8.45 38.07 2.46
CA GLN A 394 7.62 36.88 2.38
C GLN A 394 7.18 36.69 0.91
N PRO A 395 7.70 35.69 0.17
CA PRO A 395 7.58 35.65 -1.29
C PRO A 395 6.17 35.27 -1.79
N PHE A 396 5.34 34.73 -0.90
CA PHE A 396 3.99 34.29 -1.20
C PHE A 396 2.97 34.86 -0.21
N ILE A 397 1.88 35.41 -0.73
CA ILE A 397 0.68 35.73 0.03
C ILE A 397 -0.20 34.47 0.03
N VAL A 398 -0.51 33.94 1.22
CA VAL A 398 -1.49 32.85 1.37
C VAL A 398 -2.89 33.43 1.19
N LEU A 399 -3.56 33.10 0.08
CA LEU A 399 -4.93 33.55 -0.20
C LEU A 399 -5.98 32.74 0.58
N GLY A 400 -5.68 31.48 0.88
CA GLY A 400 -6.57 30.58 1.63
C GLY A 400 -6.02 29.16 1.73
N GLN A 401 -6.60 28.38 2.63
CA GLN A 401 -6.32 26.94 2.78
C GLN A 401 -7.64 26.18 2.96
N GLU A 402 -7.87 25.18 2.09
CA GLU A 402 -9.03 24.28 2.11
C GLU A 402 -8.60 22.87 2.52
N GLU A 403 -9.50 22.09 3.13
CA GLU A 403 -9.24 20.70 3.57
C GLU A 403 -10.19 19.71 2.89
N TYR A 404 -9.66 18.90 1.98
CA TYR A 404 -10.36 17.72 1.45
C TYR A 404 -10.21 16.56 2.44
N GLY A 405 -11.35 16.10 2.97
CA GLY A 405 -11.39 15.15 4.07
C GLY A 405 -12.19 13.87 3.84
N GLU A 406 -12.45 13.50 2.58
CA GLU A 406 -13.24 12.31 2.21
C GLU A 406 -12.49 10.97 2.27
N HIS A 407 -11.15 10.97 2.30
CA HIS A 407 -10.39 9.76 2.61
C HIS A 407 -10.41 9.50 4.12
N HIS A 408 -10.45 8.22 4.49
CA HIS A 408 -10.55 7.77 5.89
C HIS A 408 -9.28 7.05 6.37
N SER A 409 -8.30 6.91 5.46
CA SER A 409 -7.04 6.20 5.62
C SER A 409 -5.90 6.99 4.99
N SER A 410 -4.67 6.71 5.40
CA SER A 410 -3.46 7.43 4.95
C SER A 410 -3.34 7.54 3.44
N ILE A 411 -2.98 8.73 2.95
CA ILE A 411 -2.77 8.99 1.52
C ILE A 411 -1.45 8.37 1.05
N MET A 412 -1.47 7.74 -0.12
CA MET A 412 -0.28 7.19 -0.78
C MET A 412 0.20 8.09 -1.91
N HIS A 413 -0.73 8.63 -2.70
CA HIS A 413 -0.44 9.54 -3.82
C HIS A 413 -1.48 10.65 -3.90
N CYS A 414 -1.03 11.84 -4.27
CA CYS A 414 -1.87 12.99 -4.59
C CYS A 414 -1.24 13.76 -5.75
N ARG A 415 -2.02 14.07 -6.80
CA ARG A 415 -1.56 14.75 -8.02
C ARG A 415 -2.62 15.68 -8.60
N VAL A 416 -2.25 16.92 -8.91
CA VAL A 416 -3.05 17.82 -9.76
C VAL A 416 -2.99 17.31 -11.22
N ASP A 417 -4.06 17.50 -11.98
CA ASP A 417 -4.04 17.24 -13.43
C ASP A 417 -3.25 18.33 -14.18
N CYS A 418 -2.80 18.01 -15.40
CA CYS A 418 -2.04 18.95 -16.25
C CYS A 418 -2.82 20.22 -16.65
N SER A 419 -4.11 20.33 -16.28
CA SER A 419 -4.94 21.50 -16.51
C SER A 419 -5.03 22.45 -15.30
N GLY A 420 -4.57 22.02 -14.12
CA GLY A 420 -4.69 22.77 -12.87
C GLY A 420 -6.12 22.82 -12.30
N ARG A 421 -6.97 21.82 -12.59
CA ARG A 421 -8.42 21.87 -12.28
C ARG A 421 -8.94 20.67 -11.51
N ARG A 422 -8.34 19.49 -11.69
CA ARG A 422 -8.66 18.27 -10.94
C ARG A 422 -7.49 17.85 -10.09
N VAL A 423 -7.79 17.13 -9.02
CA VAL A 423 -6.83 16.38 -8.22
C VAL A 423 -7.26 14.92 -8.23
N ALA A 424 -6.30 14.02 -8.39
CA ALA A 424 -6.47 12.60 -8.14
C ALA A 424 -5.71 12.24 -6.86
N SER A 425 -6.40 11.58 -5.94
CA SER A 425 -5.85 11.13 -4.67
C SER A 425 -6.17 9.65 -4.43
N LEU A 426 -5.22 8.94 -3.82
CA LEU A 426 -5.24 7.51 -3.57
C LEU A 426 -4.74 7.23 -2.16
N ASP A 427 -5.49 6.44 -1.39
CA ASP A 427 -5.12 5.99 -0.04
C ASP A 427 -4.59 4.54 0.00
N VAL A 428 -4.14 4.12 1.19
CA VAL A 428 -3.64 2.76 1.49
C VAL A 428 -4.63 1.66 1.12
N ASP A 429 -5.94 1.93 1.29
CA ASP A 429 -7.01 0.95 1.06
C ASP A 429 -7.38 0.79 -0.42
N GLY A 430 -6.73 1.55 -1.31
CA GLY A 430 -6.98 1.50 -2.75
C GLY A 430 -8.22 2.30 -3.18
N VAL A 431 -8.71 3.22 -2.36
CA VAL A 431 -9.77 4.16 -2.76
C VAL A 431 -9.15 5.29 -3.57
N ILE A 432 -9.62 5.44 -4.80
CA ILE A 432 -9.26 6.51 -5.71
C ILE A 432 -10.37 7.56 -5.65
N LYS A 433 -10.02 8.82 -5.42
CA LYS A 433 -10.92 9.95 -5.51
C LYS A 433 -10.39 10.96 -6.51
N VAL A 434 -11.27 11.45 -7.37
CA VAL A 434 -10.99 12.51 -8.34
C VAL A 434 -11.95 13.65 -8.11
N TRP A 435 -11.42 14.80 -7.73
CA TRP A 435 -12.16 15.98 -7.28
C TRP A 435 -11.69 17.24 -8.00
N SER A 436 -12.54 18.26 -8.07
CA SER A 436 -12.13 19.63 -8.40
C SER A 436 -12.12 20.46 -7.13
N PHE A 437 -11.33 21.54 -7.11
CA PHE A 437 -11.37 22.57 -6.05
C PHE A 437 -12.03 23.86 -6.53
N ASN A 438 -11.68 24.34 -7.72
CA ASN A 438 -12.32 25.53 -8.30
C ASN A 438 -13.65 25.17 -9.02
N PRO A 439 -14.77 25.89 -8.80
CA PRO A 439 -14.97 27.00 -7.85
C PRO A 439 -15.39 26.56 -6.44
N ILE A 440 -15.74 25.28 -6.25
CA ILE A 440 -16.05 24.67 -4.94
C ILE A 440 -15.47 23.24 -4.95
N MET A 441 -14.88 22.86 -3.82
CA MET A 441 -14.31 21.54 -3.64
C MET A 441 -15.35 20.42 -3.69
N GLN A 442 -15.25 19.54 -4.69
CA GLN A 442 -16.26 18.50 -4.96
C GLN A 442 -15.67 17.29 -5.67
N THR A 443 -15.94 16.10 -5.12
CA THR A 443 -15.67 14.80 -5.74
C THR A 443 -16.49 14.60 -7.01
N LYS A 444 -15.81 14.36 -8.13
CA LYS A 444 -16.39 14.06 -9.44
C LYS A 444 -16.49 12.56 -9.67
N ALA A 445 -15.47 11.81 -9.29
CA ALA A 445 -15.45 10.36 -9.32
C ALA A 445 -14.83 9.78 -8.05
N SER A 446 -15.34 8.63 -7.61
CA SER A 446 -14.78 7.82 -6.53
C SER A 446 -14.81 6.37 -7.00
N SER A 447 -13.73 5.63 -6.79
CA SER A 447 -13.64 4.20 -7.13
C SER A 447 -12.83 3.48 -6.05
N ILE A 448 -13.04 2.17 -5.89
CA ILE A 448 -12.26 1.34 -4.96
C ILE A 448 -11.65 0.18 -5.74
N SER A 449 -10.34 0.03 -5.62
CA SER A 449 -9.60 -1.05 -6.25
C SER A 449 -9.75 -2.34 -5.44
N LYS A 450 -9.95 -3.48 -6.13
CA LYS A 450 -9.93 -4.81 -5.48
C LYS A 450 -8.50 -5.33 -5.21
N SER A 451 -7.50 -4.69 -5.80
CA SER A 451 -6.08 -5.03 -5.66
C SER A 451 -5.30 -3.81 -5.16
N PRO A 452 -4.24 -3.99 -4.34
CA PRO A 452 -3.48 -2.87 -3.81
C PRO A 452 -2.93 -2.01 -4.94
N LEU A 453 -2.96 -0.69 -4.78
CA LEU A 453 -2.38 0.26 -5.72
C LEU A 453 -1.09 0.85 -5.15
N LEU A 454 -0.09 1.02 -6.02
CA LEU A 454 1.27 1.38 -5.66
C LEU A 454 1.72 2.68 -6.32
N SER A 455 1.20 2.98 -7.52
CA SER A 455 1.47 4.19 -8.29
C SER A 455 0.21 4.75 -8.95
N LEU A 456 0.17 6.07 -9.12
CA LEU A 456 -0.93 6.83 -9.73
C LEU A 456 -0.31 7.97 -10.55
N GLU A 457 -0.74 8.12 -11.81
CA GLU A 457 -0.18 9.11 -12.74
C GLU A 457 -1.23 9.60 -13.75
N TRP A 458 -1.21 10.90 -14.08
CA TRP A 458 -2.16 11.50 -15.05
C TRP A 458 -1.69 11.33 -16.50
N ALA A 459 -2.63 11.14 -17.44
CA ALA A 459 -2.30 11.09 -18.86
C ALA A 459 -2.13 12.50 -19.46
N THR A 460 -0.88 12.93 -19.64
CA THR A 460 -0.44 14.26 -20.14
C THR A 460 -1.32 14.92 -21.22
N LYS A 461 -1.75 14.18 -22.26
CA LYS A 461 -2.58 14.70 -23.37
C LYS A 461 -4.09 14.41 -23.26
N ARG A 462 -4.52 13.69 -22.24
CA ARG A 462 -5.92 13.32 -22.00
C ARG A 462 -6.17 13.47 -20.50
N ASP A 463 -6.27 14.72 -20.09
CA ASP A 463 -6.58 15.23 -18.76
C ASP A 463 -7.65 14.45 -17.97
N ARG A 464 -8.59 13.77 -18.65
CA ARG A 464 -9.57 12.87 -18.01
C ARG A 464 -9.11 11.45 -17.70
N LEU A 465 -7.94 11.01 -18.16
CA LEU A 465 -7.46 9.63 -18.02
C LEU A 465 -6.36 9.53 -16.97
N LEU A 466 -6.43 8.47 -16.16
CA LEU A 466 -5.54 8.19 -15.06
C LEU A 466 -4.93 6.79 -15.23
N LEU A 467 -3.61 6.68 -15.10
CA LEU A 467 -2.91 5.40 -15.00
C LEU A 467 -2.77 5.00 -13.54
N LEU A 468 -3.03 3.72 -13.25
CA LEU A 468 -3.05 3.15 -11.91
C LEU A 468 -2.24 1.86 -11.89
N GLY A 469 -1.08 1.88 -11.24
CA GLY A 469 -0.20 0.71 -11.11
C GLY A 469 -0.53 -0.09 -9.86
N SER A 470 -0.79 -1.38 -10.02
CA SER A 470 -1.19 -2.28 -8.95
C SER A 470 -0.02 -3.10 -8.38
N GLY A 471 -0.21 -3.71 -7.21
CA GLY A 471 0.70 -4.70 -6.61
C GLY A 471 0.49 -6.13 -7.10
N VAL A 472 -0.29 -6.33 -8.17
CA VAL A 472 -0.60 -7.65 -8.79
C VAL A 472 -0.22 -7.72 -10.28
N GLY A 473 0.77 -6.92 -10.69
CA GLY A 473 1.34 -6.96 -12.05
C GLY A 473 0.55 -6.22 -13.11
N THR A 474 -0.49 -5.46 -12.73
CA THR A 474 -1.38 -4.79 -13.70
C THR A 474 -1.31 -3.26 -13.65
N VAL A 475 -1.45 -2.64 -14.81
CA VAL A 475 -1.68 -1.19 -14.99
C VAL A 475 -3.08 -0.98 -15.55
N ARG A 476 -3.92 -0.24 -14.83
CA ARG A 476 -5.28 0.10 -15.27
C ARG A 476 -5.32 1.51 -15.84
N LEU A 477 -6.02 1.66 -16.97
CA LEU A 477 -6.39 2.97 -17.52
C LEU A 477 -7.82 3.30 -17.05
N TYR A 478 -7.96 4.25 -16.14
CA TYR A 478 -9.24 4.73 -15.63
C TYR A 478 -9.67 6.01 -16.34
N ASP A 479 -10.93 6.08 -16.78
CA ASP A 479 -11.55 7.28 -17.35
C ASP A 479 -12.41 7.96 -16.28
N THR A 480 -12.01 9.18 -15.90
CA THR A 480 -12.62 9.94 -14.80
C THR A 480 -13.97 10.57 -15.15
N GLU A 481 -14.26 10.76 -16.44
CA GLU A 481 -15.56 11.23 -16.93
C GLU A 481 -16.56 10.07 -17.02
N ALA A 482 -16.14 8.96 -17.63
CA ALA A 482 -16.94 7.75 -17.75
C ALA A 482 -16.96 6.88 -16.47
N LYS A 483 -16.19 7.27 -15.45
CA LYS A 483 -16.06 6.69 -14.11
C LYS A 483 -15.73 5.18 -14.09
N LYS A 484 -15.01 4.70 -15.11
CA LYS A 484 -14.76 3.27 -15.35
C LYS A 484 -13.33 2.99 -15.80
N ASN A 485 -12.85 1.78 -15.54
CA ASN A 485 -11.66 1.25 -16.21
C ASN A 485 -11.99 1.04 -17.70
N LEU A 486 -11.10 1.53 -18.58
CA LEU A 486 -11.17 1.32 -20.03
C LEU A 486 -10.38 0.07 -20.47
N CYS A 487 -9.25 -0.17 -19.81
CA CYS A 487 -8.30 -1.23 -20.13
C CYS A 487 -7.54 -1.61 -18.85
N GLU A 488 -7.16 -2.88 -18.76
CA GLU A 488 -6.22 -3.40 -17.77
C GLU A 488 -5.11 -4.15 -18.52
N ILE A 489 -3.87 -3.77 -18.23
CA ILE A 489 -2.67 -4.23 -18.91
C ILE A 489 -1.93 -5.13 -17.92
N ASN A 490 -1.83 -6.43 -18.22
CA ASN A 490 -1.00 -7.35 -17.44
C ASN A 490 0.44 -7.24 -17.95
N ILE A 491 1.38 -7.01 -17.05
CA ILE A 491 2.77 -6.71 -17.39
C ILE A 491 3.65 -7.96 -17.24
N ASN A 492 3.77 -8.49 -16.02
CA ASN A 492 4.36 -9.81 -15.76
C ASN A 492 4.05 -10.27 -14.34
N ASP A 493 3.82 -11.57 -14.16
CA ASP A 493 3.49 -12.16 -12.85
C ASP A 493 4.74 -12.29 -11.95
N ASP A 494 5.95 -12.43 -12.53
CA ASP A 494 7.22 -12.49 -11.77
C ASP A 494 7.51 -11.19 -10.98
N MET A 495 7.02 -10.04 -11.48
CA MET A 495 7.40 -8.69 -11.05
C MET A 495 6.15 -7.85 -10.76
N PRO A 496 5.29 -8.26 -9.80
CA PRO A 496 3.93 -7.77 -9.70
C PRO A 496 3.81 -6.36 -9.08
N ARG A 497 4.88 -5.77 -8.55
CA ARG A 497 4.81 -4.47 -7.86
C ARG A 497 5.09 -3.33 -8.84
N ILE A 498 4.05 -2.67 -9.35
CA ILE A 498 4.18 -1.52 -10.24
C ILE A 498 4.49 -0.23 -9.44
N LEU A 499 5.77 0.01 -9.16
CA LEU A 499 6.22 1.04 -8.21
C LEU A 499 6.11 2.47 -8.74
N SER A 500 6.35 2.68 -10.04
CA SER A 500 6.39 3.99 -10.65
C SER A 500 5.77 3.96 -12.05
N LEU A 501 5.06 5.04 -12.39
CA LEU A 501 4.47 5.30 -13.69
C LEU A 501 4.78 6.75 -14.07
N ALA A 502 5.18 6.97 -15.31
CA ALA A 502 5.39 8.31 -15.87
C ALA A 502 4.83 8.38 -17.28
N CYS A 503 3.98 9.37 -17.58
CA CYS A 503 3.52 9.60 -18.94
C CYS A 503 4.53 10.44 -19.73
N SER A 504 4.83 10.05 -20.97
CA SER A 504 5.59 10.94 -21.86
C SER A 504 4.80 12.25 -22.08
N PRO A 505 5.43 13.44 -22.10
CA PRO A 505 4.78 14.69 -22.52
C PRO A 505 4.14 14.60 -23.91
N SER A 506 4.65 13.71 -24.76
CA SER A 506 4.09 13.40 -26.07
C SER A 506 2.71 12.73 -26.02
N GLY A 507 2.30 12.16 -24.88
CA GLY A 507 1.07 11.38 -24.68
C GLY A 507 0.97 10.14 -25.58
N ALA A 508 2.08 9.71 -26.21
CA ALA A 508 2.12 8.56 -27.10
C ALA A 508 2.51 7.26 -26.37
N SER A 509 3.37 7.37 -25.37
CA SER A 509 3.87 6.26 -24.54
C SER A 509 3.90 6.63 -23.06
N PHE A 510 3.96 5.61 -22.21
CA PHE A 510 4.23 5.74 -20.77
C PHE A 510 5.32 4.74 -20.35
N VAL A 511 6.05 5.08 -19.29
CA VAL A 511 7.05 4.21 -18.68
C VAL A 511 6.49 3.63 -17.39
N CYS A 512 6.84 2.37 -17.12
CA CYS A 512 6.42 1.59 -15.98
C CYS A 512 7.63 0.94 -15.32
N SER A 513 7.77 1.11 -14.00
CA SER A 513 8.65 0.29 -13.16
C SER A 513 7.87 -0.89 -12.59
N ALA A 514 8.36 -2.11 -12.80
CA ALA A 514 7.81 -3.35 -12.25
C ALA A 514 8.87 -4.04 -11.39
N ALA A 515 8.54 -4.40 -10.14
CA ALA A 515 9.48 -4.98 -9.18
C ALA A 515 8.97 -6.31 -8.60
N ALA A 516 9.91 -7.16 -8.17
CA ALA A 516 9.64 -8.42 -7.50
C ALA A 516 8.88 -8.22 -6.17
N PRO A 517 8.20 -9.26 -5.64
CA PRO A 517 7.66 -9.26 -4.30
C PRO A 517 8.75 -8.89 -3.27
N SER A 518 8.44 -8.03 -2.31
CA SER A 518 9.41 -7.64 -1.30
C SER A 518 9.52 -8.71 -0.22
N LEU A 519 10.72 -9.23 0.01
CA LEU A 519 11.00 -10.30 0.98
C LEU A 519 11.00 -9.82 2.45
N THR A 520 10.75 -8.54 2.70
CA THR A 520 10.94 -7.88 4.01
C THR A 520 9.73 -7.95 4.95
N SER A 521 8.66 -8.66 4.59
CA SER A 521 7.43 -8.77 5.40
C SER A 521 7.52 -9.68 6.64
N GLN A 522 8.72 -10.14 7.02
CA GLN A 522 8.98 -10.95 8.22
C GLN A 522 10.27 -10.54 8.96
N VAL A 523 10.37 -9.29 9.41
CA VAL A 523 11.37 -8.87 10.40
C VAL A 523 10.72 -7.95 11.45
N ASP A 524 10.83 -8.31 12.73
CA ASP A 524 10.32 -7.49 13.83
C ASP A 524 11.19 -6.24 14.05
N PHE A 525 10.57 -5.06 14.15
CA PHE A 525 11.23 -3.78 14.43
C PHE A 525 11.63 -3.59 15.90
N SER A 526 12.03 -4.66 16.60
CA SER A 526 12.22 -4.70 18.05
C SER A 526 13.68 -4.63 18.53
N ALA A 527 14.67 -4.66 17.63
CA ALA A 527 16.10 -4.62 17.94
C ALA A 527 16.85 -3.48 17.22
N PRO A 528 17.52 -2.56 17.93
CA PRO A 528 18.33 -1.49 17.33
C PRO A 528 19.78 -1.96 17.09
N ASP A 529 19.97 -2.98 16.23
CA ASP A 529 21.30 -3.56 16.00
C ASP A 529 22.20 -2.68 15.13
N ILE A 530 23.34 -2.28 15.71
CA ILE A 530 24.32 -1.39 15.08
C ILE A 530 25.15 -2.17 14.05
N GLY A 531 24.83 -1.98 12.77
CA GLY A 531 25.78 -2.20 11.67
C GLY A 531 25.72 -3.56 10.96
N SER A 532 24.56 -3.95 10.42
CA SER A 532 24.49 -5.02 9.40
C SER A 532 24.43 -4.43 7.99
N LYS A 533 25.54 -4.52 7.23
CA LYS A 533 25.60 -4.10 5.82
C LYS A 533 25.18 -5.25 4.90
N GLY A 534 23.91 -5.29 4.50
CA GLY A 534 23.40 -6.20 3.46
C GLY A 534 22.25 -5.56 2.71
N MET A 535 22.48 -5.15 1.46
CA MET A 535 21.43 -4.54 0.63
C MET A 535 20.45 -5.63 0.18
N ASN A 536 19.22 -5.61 0.69
CA ASN A 536 18.11 -6.43 0.19
C ASN A 536 17.62 -5.88 -1.16
N GLN A 537 18.46 -6.00 -2.19
CA GLN A 537 18.16 -5.53 -3.54
C GLN A 537 17.02 -6.35 -4.15
N VAL A 538 15.81 -5.76 -4.15
CA VAL A 538 14.63 -6.34 -4.78
C VAL A 538 14.78 -6.19 -6.30
N PRO A 539 14.76 -7.29 -7.09
CA PRO A 539 14.91 -7.18 -8.54
C PRO A 539 13.75 -6.40 -9.20
N GLY A 540 14.04 -5.79 -10.35
CA GLY A 540 13.05 -5.01 -11.09
C GLY A 540 13.36 -4.83 -12.58
N ARG A 541 12.39 -4.27 -13.30
CA ARG A 541 12.43 -3.99 -14.75
C ARG A 541 11.82 -2.63 -15.02
N LEU A 542 12.37 -1.91 -16.00
CA LEU A 542 11.83 -0.65 -16.50
C LEU A 542 11.32 -0.87 -17.93
N LEU A 543 10.05 -0.55 -18.18
CA LEU A 543 9.32 -0.95 -19.38
C LEU A 543 8.63 0.23 -20.05
N LEU A 544 8.74 0.34 -21.37
CA LEU A 544 8.07 1.34 -22.20
C LEU A 544 6.83 0.74 -22.87
N TRP A 545 5.70 1.43 -22.77
CA TRP A 545 4.41 0.99 -23.30
C TRP A 545 3.75 2.05 -24.18
N ASP A 546 3.18 1.63 -25.31
CA ASP A 546 2.44 2.50 -26.22
C ASP A 546 1.01 2.75 -25.70
N THR A 547 0.64 4.02 -25.48
CA THR A 547 -0.64 4.43 -24.85
C THR A 547 -1.84 4.37 -25.81
N LYS A 548 -1.67 3.93 -27.06
CA LYS A 548 -2.75 3.77 -28.04
C LYS A 548 -3.10 2.31 -28.30
N THR A 549 -2.08 1.46 -28.33
CA THR A 549 -2.17 0.03 -28.65
C THR A 549 -2.05 -0.87 -27.42
N MET A 550 -1.62 -0.31 -26.28
CA MET A 550 -1.39 -1.01 -25.01
C MET A 550 -0.48 -2.23 -25.15
N LYS A 551 0.62 -2.04 -25.89
CA LYS A 551 1.69 -3.03 -26.06
C LYS A 551 3.00 -2.49 -25.52
N GLN A 552 3.80 -3.39 -24.94
CA GLN A 552 5.19 -3.12 -24.60
C GLN A 552 5.97 -2.83 -25.89
N GLN A 553 6.68 -1.70 -25.92
CA GLN A 553 7.59 -1.33 -27.00
C GLN A 553 9.02 -1.80 -26.71
N LEU A 554 9.45 -1.68 -25.45
CA LEU A 554 10.83 -1.86 -25.02
C LEU A 554 10.90 -2.28 -23.54
N GLN A 555 11.92 -3.04 -23.17
CA GLN A 555 12.46 -3.11 -21.81
C GLN A 555 13.85 -2.44 -21.81
N PHE A 556 14.08 -1.49 -20.92
CA PHE A 556 15.39 -0.84 -20.78
C PHE A 556 16.40 -1.76 -20.10
N SER A 557 17.69 -1.62 -20.44
CA SER A 557 18.75 -2.23 -19.65
C SER A 557 18.90 -1.53 -18.30
N LEU A 558 19.08 -2.31 -17.24
CA LEU A 558 19.28 -1.83 -15.87
C LEU A 558 20.61 -2.39 -15.34
N ASP A 559 21.70 -1.85 -15.86
CA ASP A 559 23.04 -2.28 -15.48
C ASP A 559 23.45 -1.77 -14.08
N PRO A 560 24.29 -2.51 -13.32
CA PRO A 560 24.85 -3.83 -13.67
C PRO A 560 23.91 -5.02 -13.37
N GLU A 561 22.88 -4.84 -12.54
CA GLU A 561 21.88 -5.87 -12.22
C GLU A 561 20.45 -5.28 -12.19
N PRO A 562 19.41 -6.03 -12.65
CA PRO A 562 18.05 -5.49 -12.76
C PRO A 562 17.41 -5.18 -11.40
N ILE A 563 17.39 -3.91 -11.02
CA ILE A 563 16.95 -3.39 -9.72
C ILE A 563 15.55 -2.76 -9.74
N ALA A 564 14.84 -2.78 -8.61
CA ALA A 564 13.61 -2.02 -8.43
C ALA A 564 13.83 -0.50 -8.61
N ILE A 565 13.04 0.11 -9.50
CA ILE A 565 13.01 1.56 -9.72
C ILE A 565 11.82 2.14 -8.93
N ASN A 566 12.09 3.02 -7.97
CA ASN A 566 11.07 3.59 -7.09
C ASN A 566 10.38 4.81 -7.69
N CYS A 567 11.14 5.65 -8.39
CA CYS A 567 10.67 6.92 -8.94
C CYS A 567 11.19 7.13 -10.37
N THR A 568 10.38 7.78 -11.21
CA THR A 568 10.69 8.08 -12.61
C THR A 568 10.11 9.44 -12.98
N ALA A 569 10.81 10.23 -13.79
CA ALA A 569 10.34 11.51 -14.31
C ALA A 569 10.87 11.77 -15.73
N PHE A 570 10.04 12.33 -16.59
CA PHE A 570 10.45 12.84 -17.91
C PHE A 570 10.87 14.30 -17.81
N ASN A 571 11.76 14.73 -18.71
CA ASN A 571 11.96 16.15 -19.00
C ASN A 571 10.80 16.70 -19.87
N HIS A 572 10.70 18.02 -20.05
CA HIS A 572 9.55 18.67 -20.68
C HIS A 572 9.36 18.25 -22.15
N ASN A 573 10.46 18.04 -22.88
CA ASN A 573 10.41 17.56 -24.27
C ASN A 573 10.23 16.03 -24.39
N GLY A 574 10.40 15.27 -23.31
CA GLY A 574 10.23 13.81 -23.27
C GLY A 574 11.35 12.99 -23.91
N ASN A 575 12.47 13.63 -24.30
CA ASN A 575 13.65 12.92 -24.83
C ASN A 575 14.56 12.34 -23.73
N LEU A 576 14.42 12.81 -22.48
CA LEU A 576 15.16 12.29 -21.33
C LEU A 576 14.19 11.75 -20.27
N LEU A 577 14.54 10.60 -19.70
CA LEU A 577 13.89 10.01 -18.54
C LEU A 577 14.92 9.83 -17.43
N VAL A 578 14.70 10.44 -16.28
CA VAL A 578 15.49 10.19 -15.07
C VAL A 578 14.77 9.19 -14.17
N THR A 579 15.53 8.27 -13.57
CA THR A 579 14.99 7.26 -12.66
C THR A 579 15.82 7.14 -11.39
N GLY A 580 15.15 6.91 -10.26
CA GLY A 580 15.76 6.66 -8.96
C GLY A 580 15.45 5.24 -8.47
N ALA A 581 16.49 4.51 -8.08
CA ALA A 581 16.42 3.08 -7.78
C ALA A 581 16.71 2.73 -6.30
N ALA A 582 16.34 1.51 -5.91
CA ALA A 582 16.54 1.00 -4.55
C ALA A 582 18.01 0.72 -4.18
N ASP A 583 18.93 0.72 -5.15
CA ASP A 583 20.38 0.62 -4.94
C ASP A 583 21.05 1.95 -4.51
N GLY A 584 20.31 3.06 -4.60
CA GLY A 584 20.79 4.43 -4.39
C GLY A 584 21.39 5.08 -5.63
N ILE A 585 21.25 4.47 -6.80
CA ILE A 585 21.76 4.96 -8.10
C ILE A 585 20.64 5.70 -8.85
N ILE A 586 20.99 6.85 -9.43
CA ILE A 586 20.18 7.54 -10.43
C ILE A 586 20.68 7.13 -11.81
N ARG A 587 19.74 6.87 -12.72
CA ARG A 587 19.99 6.52 -14.13
C ARG A 587 19.25 7.51 -15.03
N LEU A 588 19.91 8.03 -16.05
CA LEU A 588 19.35 8.93 -17.06
C LEU A 588 19.32 8.20 -18.41
N PHE A 589 18.14 8.04 -19.00
CA PHE A 589 17.93 7.37 -20.27
C PHE A 589 17.68 8.38 -21.38
N ASP A 590 18.32 8.14 -22.54
CA ASP A 590 17.97 8.78 -23.81
C ASP A 590 16.75 8.03 -24.39
N MET A 591 15.65 8.73 -24.60
CA MET A 591 14.39 8.18 -25.09
C MET A 591 14.30 8.09 -26.62
N GLN A 592 15.29 8.62 -27.35
CA GLN A 592 15.47 8.44 -28.79
C GLN A 592 16.36 7.23 -29.10
N GLN A 593 17.42 7.03 -28.30
CA GLN A 593 18.34 5.89 -28.43
C GLN A 593 17.90 4.66 -27.62
N HIS A 594 17.04 4.85 -26.62
CA HIS A 594 16.56 3.82 -25.69
C HIS A 594 17.62 3.23 -24.74
N GLU A 595 18.76 3.91 -24.60
CA GLU A 595 19.91 3.49 -23.78
C GLU A 595 20.12 4.36 -22.53
N CYS A 596 20.87 3.83 -21.56
CA CYS A 596 21.26 4.55 -20.35
C CYS A 596 22.44 5.49 -20.67
N ALA A 597 22.15 6.78 -20.87
CA ALA A 597 23.15 7.78 -21.22
C ALA A 597 24.13 8.07 -20.07
N MET A 598 23.66 8.01 -18.82
CA MET A 598 24.48 8.16 -17.62
C MET A 598 23.89 7.43 -16.41
N SER A 599 24.75 6.97 -15.50
CA SER A 599 24.35 6.56 -14.16
C SER A 599 25.37 7.03 -13.12
N TRP A 600 24.89 7.33 -11.91
CA TRP A 600 25.74 7.68 -10.77
C TRP A 600 25.08 7.31 -9.44
N ARG A 601 25.91 6.98 -8.43
CA ARG A 601 25.41 6.77 -7.06
C ARG A 601 25.03 8.12 -6.47
N ALA A 602 23.75 8.30 -6.16
CA ALA A 602 23.22 9.55 -5.62
C ALA A 602 23.10 9.52 -4.09
N HIS A 603 22.56 8.44 -3.53
CA HIS A 603 22.19 8.34 -2.12
C HIS A 603 22.76 7.09 -1.42
N TYR A 604 22.80 7.12 -0.09
CA TYR A 604 23.16 5.99 0.79
C TYR A 604 21.93 5.24 1.31
N GLY A 605 21.08 4.80 0.37
CA GLY A 605 19.85 4.05 0.61
C GLY A 605 18.94 4.17 -0.62
N GLU A 606 17.66 3.85 -0.50
CA GLU A 606 16.71 3.98 -1.60
C GLU A 606 16.55 5.43 -2.08
N VAL A 607 16.41 5.65 -3.39
CA VAL A 607 15.98 6.96 -3.94
C VAL A 607 14.44 7.00 -3.97
N TYR A 608 13.82 7.99 -3.34
CA TYR A 608 12.36 8.08 -3.20
C TYR A 608 11.69 9.02 -4.20
N SER A 609 12.37 10.10 -4.60
CA SER A 609 11.82 11.10 -5.53
C SER A 609 12.94 11.67 -6.40
N VAL A 610 12.70 11.83 -7.70
CA VAL A 610 13.59 12.47 -8.69
C VAL A 610 12.80 13.40 -9.59
N GLU A 611 13.39 14.51 -9.99
CA GLU A 611 12.77 15.50 -10.89
C GLU A 611 13.86 16.30 -11.63
N PHE A 612 13.55 16.83 -12.82
CA PHE A 612 14.42 17.80 -13.50
C PHE A 612 14.21 19.21 -12.90
N SER A 613 15.23 20.06 -12.99
CA SER A 613 15.06 21.51 -12.82
C SER A 613 14.27 22.12 -13.98
N TYR A 614 13.66 23.28 -13.75
CA TYR A 614 12.88 24.03 -14.75
C TYR A 614 13.67 24.31 -16.06
N ASP A 615 14.99 24.51 -15.94
CA ASP A 615 15.90 24.75 -17.06
C ASP A 615 16.48 23.48 -17.71
N GLU A 616 16.03 22.29 -17.28
CA GLU A 616 16.51 20.95 -17.62
C GLU A 616 18.02 20.66 -17.37
N ASN A 617 18.83 21.63 -16.92
CA ASN A 617 20.29 21.46 -16.76
C ASN A 617 20.69 20.64 -15.52
N THR A 618 19.77 20.41 -14.59
CA THR A 618 20.02 19.64 -13.38
C THR A 618 18.89 18.66 -13.05
N VAL A 619 19.21 17.65 -12.26
CA VAL A 619 18.26 16.73 -11.61
C VAL A 619 18.32 16.95 -10.12
N TYR A 620 17.17 17.05 -9.48
CA TYR A 620 17.03 17.04 -8.03
C TYR A 620 16.58 15.66 -7.55
N SER A 621 17.07 15.23 -6.37
CA SER A 621 16.70 13.95 -5.78
C SER A 621 16.58 13.98 -4.25
N ILE A 622 15.65 13.16 -3.73
CA ILE A 622 15.54 12.81 -2.30
C ILE A 622 15.66 11.29 -2.15
N GLY A 623 16.39 10.85 -1.13
CA GLY A 623 16.53 9.45 -0.75
C GLY A 623 16.48 9.21 0.76
N GLU A 624 16.60 7.94 1.13
CA GLU A 624 16.57 7.39 2.49
C GLU A 624 17.63 7.98 3.43
N ASP A 625 18.73 8.52 2.89
CA ASP A 625 19.79 9.17 3.67
C ASP A 625 19.45 10.60 4.17
N GLY A 626 18.20 11.04 3.99
CA GLY A 626 17.69 12.31 4.52
C GLY A 626 18.09 13.54 3.71
N LYS A 627 18.64 13.37 2.50
CA LYS A 627 19.26 14.46 1.73
C LYS A 627 18.43 14.90 0.54
N PHE A 628 18.44 16.20 0.28
CA PHE A 628 18.07 16.80 -0.99
C PHE A 628 19.34 17.17 -1.75
N ILE A 629 19.49 16.68 -2.99
CA ILE A 629 20.72 16.84 -3.76
C ILE A 629 20.41 17.28 -5.19
N GLN A 630 21.17 18.24 -5.70
CA GLN A 630 21.13 18.70 -7.08
C GLN A 630 22.34 18.15 -7.86
N TRP A 631 22.09 17.60 -9.05
CA TRP A 631 23.09 16.97 -9.92
C TRP A 631 23.10 17.63 -11.30
N ASN A 632 24.28 17.93 -11.84
CA ASN A 632 24.40 18.50 -13.19
C ASN A 632 24.29 17.41 -14.27
N ILE A 633 23.36 17.54 -15.22
CA ILE A 633 23.18 16.51 -16.26
C ILE A 633 24.23 16.57 -17.39
N HIS A 634 25.01 17.65 -17.49
CA HIS A 634 26.10 17.76 -18.48
C HIS A 634 27.42 17.14 -17.99
N LYS A 635 27.47 16.71 -16.72
CA LYS A 635 28.64 16.12 -16.05
C LYS A 635 28.18 15.05 -15.06
N SER A 636 28.09 13.79 -15.52
CA SER A 636 27.60 12.64 -14.73
C SER A 636 28.09 12.64 -13.28
N GLY A 637 27.15 12.62 -12.33
CA GLY A 637 27.44 12.60 -10.90
C GLY A 637 28.05 13.87 -10.30
N LEU A 638 28.18 14.97 -11.05
CA LEU A 638 28.61 16.25 -10.46
C LEU A 638 27.49 16.85 -9.63
N LYS A 639 27.59 16.66 -8.32
CA LYS A 639 26.82 17.34 -7.29
C LYS A 639 27.05 18.85 -7.37
N VAL A 640 25.96 19.60 -7.53
CA VAL A 640 25.93 21.07 -7.54
C VAL A 640 25.70 21.59 -6.12
N SER A 641 24.67 21.07 -5.45
CA SER A 641 24.31 21.39 -4.08
C SER A 641 23.81 20.14 -3.33
N GLU A 642 23.98 20.11 -2.01
CA GLU A 642 23.54 19.04 -1.11
C GLU A 642 23.08 19.66 0.21
N TYR A 643 21.90 19.28 0.65
CA TYR A 643 21.28 19.77 1.87
C TYR A 643 20.69 18.61 2.66
N SER A 644 20.89 18.59 3.98
CA SER A 644 20.17 17.67 4.87
C SER A 644 18.78 18.22 5.16
N LEU A 645 17.75 17.44 4.86
CA LEU A 645 16.37 17.77 5.24
C LEU A 645 16.06 17.27 6.67
N PRO A 646 15.03 17.84 7.33
CA PRO A 646 14.42 17.25 8.51
C PRO A 646 13.91 15.82 8.25
N SER A 647 14.02 14.93 9.24
CA SER A 647 13.63 13.52 9.08
C SER A 647 12.12 13.32 8.84
N ASP A 648 11.28 14.30 9.20
CA ASP A 648 9.86 14.33 8.89
C ASP A 648 9.53 14.77 7.45
N ALA A 649 10.54 15.16 6.65
CA ALA A 649 10.41 15.33 5.21
C ALA A 649 10.61 14.02 4.42
N THR A 650 11.51 13.14 4.89
CA THR A 650 11.86 11.88 4.22
C THR A 650 11.21 10.64 4.84
N GLY A 651 10.73 10.73 6.08
CA GLY A 651 10.17 9.59 6.81
C GLY A 651 11.25 8.65 7.38
N PRO A 652 10.87 7.41 7.77
CA PRO A 652 9.53 6.83 7.65
C PRO A 652 8.49 7.59 8.48
N PHE A 653 7.31 7.80 7.90
CA PHE A 653 6.24 8.57 8.54
C PHE A 653 5.52 7.69 9.57
N VAL A 654 5.33 8.19 10.79
CA VAL A 654 4.76 7.43 11.91
C VAL A 654 3.58 8.17 12.53
N LEU A 655 2.40 7.55 12.50
CA LEU A 655 1.21 8.01 13.20
C LEU A 655 0.92 7.06 14.38
N SER A 656 1.03 7.58 15.61
CA SER A 656 0.73 6.84 16.84
C SER A 656 -0.71 7.06 17.25
N GLY A 657 -1.53 6.00 17.25
CA GLY A 657 -2.91 6.05 17.73
C GLY A 657 -3.01 6.09 19.25
N TYR A 658 -4.21 6.42 19.76
CA TYR A 658 -4.47 6.54 21.21
C TYR A 658 -4.27 5.25 22.02
N SER A 659 -4.17 4.09 21.36
CA SER A 659 -3.83 2.78 21.95
C SER A 659 -2.33 2.45 21.88
N GLY A 660 -1.49 3.37 21.42
CA GLY A 660 -0.05 3.14 21.18
C GLY A 660 0.27 2.33 19.92
N TYR A 661 -0.73 1.80 19.20
CA TYR A 661 -0.55 1.26 17.86
C TYR A 661 0.09 2.32 16.95
N LYS A 662 1.13 1.92 16.20
CA LYS A 662 1.85 2.80 15.27
C LYS A 662 1.59 2.36 13.84
N GLN A 663 0.93 3.21 13.08
CA GLN A 663 0.96 3.12 11.63
C GLN A 663 2.30 3.68 11.15
N VAL A 664 3.02 2.91 10.32
CA VAL A 664 4.31 3.32 9.75
C VAL A 664 4.20 3.28 8.23
N GLN A 665 4.56 4.36 7.56
CA GLN A 665 4.52 4.50 6.11
C GLN A 665 5.89 4.92 5.56
N VAL A 666 6.47 4.05 4.73
CA VAL A 666 7.62 4.37 3.87
C VAL A 666 7.13 5.24 2.70
N PRO A 667 7.90 6.24 2.24
CA PRO A 667 7.59 7.01 1.04
C PRO A 667 7.18 6.15 -0.18
N ARG A 668 6.21 6.67 -0.94
CA ARG A 668 5.84 6.20 -2.30
C ARG A 668 5.33 7.34 -3.18
N GLY A 669 4.65 8.31 -2.57
CA GLY A 669 4.29 9.57 -3.20
C GLY A 669 5.49 10.49 -3.44
N ARG A 670 5.21 11.70 -3.91
CA ARG A 670 6.20 12.72 -4.24
C ARG A 670 6.59 13.47 -2.96
N LEU A 671 7.88 13.44 -2.61
CA LEU A 671 8.39 14.06 -1.38
C LEU A 671 8.74 15.55 -1.53
N PHE A 672 8.94 16.02 -2.76
CA PHE A 672 9.19 17.43 -3.05
C PHE A 672 8.51 17.86 -4.36
N ALA A 673 8.07 19.11 -4.43
CA ALA A 673 7.47 19.69 -5.63
C ALA A 673 7.94 21.14 -5.83
N PHE A 674 8.16 21.55 -7.08
CA PHE A 674 8.59 22.91 -7.41
C PHE A 674 7.43 23.82 -7.80
N ASP A 675 7.65 25.13 -7.62
CA ASP A 675 6.82 26.14 -8.26
C ASP A 675 7.03 26.18 -9.79
N SER A 676 6.21 26.98 -10.48
CA SER A 676 6.24 27.09 -11.95
C SER A 676 7.52 27.68 -12.56
N GLU A 677 8.41 28.29 -11.77
CA GLU A 677 9.70 28.82 -12.21
C GLU A 677 10.91 27.99 -11.73
N GLY A 678 10.70 27.02 -10.83
CA GLY A 678 11.78 26.21 -10.24
C GLY A 678 12.63 26.96 -9.21
N ASN A 679 12.11 28.05 -8.63
CA ASN A 679 12.77 28.91 -7.65
C ASN A 679 12.52 28.45 -6.20
N TYR A 680 11.44 27.69 -5.96
CA TYR A 680 10.99 27.27 -4.63
C TYR A 680 10.63 25.78 -4.60
N MET A 681 10.94 25.11 -3.50
CA MET A 681 10.64 23.70 -3.25
C MET A 681 9.70 23.54 -2.06
N LEU A 682 8.50 23.00 -2.31
CA LEU A 682 7.61 22.45 -1.29
C LEU A 682 8.06 21.03 -0.92
N THR A 683 8.11 20.69 0.37
CA THR A 683 8.35 19.32 0.87
C THR A 683 7.51 18.98 2.11
N CYS A 684 7.56 17.72 2.54
CA CYS A 684 6.80 17.18 3.67
C CYS A 684 7.31 17.68 5.04
N SER A 685 6.44 17.64 6.05
CA SER A 685 6.77 17.78 7.47
C SER A 685 5.66 17.19 8.35
N ALA A 686 5.96 16.94 9.63
CA ALA A 686 5.04 16.42 10.64
C ALA A 686 3.80 17.30 10.91
N THR A 687 3.82 18.58 10.52
CA THR A 687 2.74 19.55 10.79
C THR A 687 2.11 20.19 9.54
N GLY A 688 2.70 19.98 8.36
CA GLY A 688 2.24 20.57 7.11
C GLY A 688 3.28 20.46 5.99
N GLY A 689 3.09 21.21 4.91
CA GLY A 689 4.13 21.40 3.89
C GLY A 689 5.05 22.57 4.25
N VAL A 690 6.33 22.45 3.93
CA VAL A 690 7.34 23.52 4.12
C VAL A 690 7.91 23.91 2.76
N ILE A 691 7.98 25.21 2.49
CA ILE A 691 8.51 25.79 1.26
C ILE A 691 9.87 26.43 1.54
N TYR A 692 10.88 25.96 0.82
CA TYR A 692 12.25 26.47 0.83
C TYR A 692 12.57 27.21 -0.47
N LYS A 693 13.50 28.17 -0.42
CA LYS A 693 14.03 28.87 -1.60
C LYS A 693 15.30 28.19 -2.12
N LEU A 694 15.42 28.06 -3.43
CA LEU A 694 16.53 27.38 -4.09
C LEU A 694 17.59 28.39 -4.54
N SER A 695 18.37 28.92 -3.59
CA SER A 695 19.49 29.84 -3.89
C SER A 695 20.81 29.07 -4.03
N GLY A 696 21.36 29.04 -5.25
CA GLY A 696 22.53 28.20 -5.60
C GLY A 696 23.88 28.55 -4.95
N ASP A 697 23.99 29.68 -4.23
CA ASP A 697 25.22 30.12 -3.55
C ASP A 697 25.28 29.70 -2.06
N GLU A 698 24.15 29.38 -1.44
CA GLU A 698 24.08 29.05 0.00
C GLU A 698 24.11 27.54 0.27
N LYS A 699 24.75 27.14 1.38
CA LYS A 699 24.88 25.73 1.80
C LYS A 699 23.76 25.26 2.74
N VAL A 700 22.73 26.08 2.94
CA VAL A 700 21.60 25.83 3.84
C VAL A 700 20.33 26.22 3.09
N LEU A 701 19.30 25.36 3.16
CA LEU A 701 17.99 25.70 2.61
C LEU A 701 17.27 26.66 3.57
N GLU A 702 17.05 27.90 3.13
CA GLU A 702 16.21 28.86 3.86
C GLU A 702 14.72 28.47 3.71
N SER A 703 14.05 28.22 4.84
CA SER A 703 12.61 27.95 4.90
C SER A 703 11.83 29.27 4.85
N CYS A 704 11.21 29.58 3.72
CA CYS A 704 10.48 30.83 3.51
C CYS A 704 9.03 30.80 4.02
N LEU A 705 8.38 29.63 4.02
CA LEU A 705 6.98 29.51 4.44
C LEU A 705 6.66 28.09 4.93
N SER A 706 6.04 27.95 6.10
CA SER A 706 5.37 26.71 6.51
C SER A 706 3.86 26.86 6.34
N LEU A 707 3.23 25.93 5.62
CA LEU A 707 1.79 25.92 5.32
C LEU A 707 0.96 25.36 6.49
N GLY A 708 1.60 24.56 7.37
CA GLY A 708 1.00 24.01 8.57
C GLY A 708 -0.33 23.27 8.37
N GLY A 709 -1.21 23.40 9.36
CA GLY A 709 -2.63 23.02 9.30
C GLY A 709 -2.95 21.54 9.52
N HIS A 710 -1.99 20.61 9.35
CA HIS A 710 -2.20 19.16 9.51
C HIS A 710 -2.05 18.70 10.98
N ARG A 711 -2.63 17.54 11.30
CA ARG A 711 -2.59 16.91 12.65
C ARG A 711 -1.83 15.59 12.68
N ALA A 712 -1.45 15.07 11.52
CA ALA A 712 -0.60 13.91 11.33
C ALA A 712 0.44 14.23 10.23
N PRO A 713 1.51 13.41 10.08
CA PRO A 713 2.58 13.73 9.14
C PRO A 713 2.11 13.83 7.69
N VAL A 714 2.62 14.83 6.96
CA VAL A 714 2.46 14.91 5.50
C VAL A 714 3.37 13.88 4.84
N VAL A 715 2.82 13.08 3.93
CA VAL A 715 3.48 11.90 3.32
C VAL A 715 3.65 12.01 1.80
N THR A 716 2.95 12.95 1.16
CA THR A 716 3.19 13.36 -0.23
C THR A 716 2.74 14.79 -0.42
N VAL A 717 3.46 15.51 -1.29
CA VAL A 717 3.15 16.87 -1.72
C VAL A 717 3.00 16.93 -3.24
N ASP A 718 2.38 18.00 -3.73
CA ASP A 718 2.34 18.35 -5.15
C ASP A 718 2.16 19.87 -5.29
N TRP A 719 2.61 20.46 -6.41
CA TRP A 719 2.45 21.89 -6.68
C TRP A 719 2.02 22.05 -8.15
N SER A 720 0.96 22.82 -8.38
CA SER A 720 0.53 23.26 -9.70
C SER A 720 0.27 24.77 -9.70
N THR A 721 0.45 25.46 -10.82
CA THR A 721 0.17 26.90 -10.95
C THR A 721 -0.92 27.12 -12.00
N ALA A 722 -1.99 27.82 -11.63
CA ALA A 722 -3.11 28.13 -12.52
C ALA A 722 -3.61 29.56 -12.28
N MET A 723 -3.84 30.32 -13.36
CA MET A 723 -4.31 31.71 -13.31
C MET A 723 -3.43 32.62 -12.41
N ASP A 724 -2.10 32.52 -12.58
CA ASP A 724 -1.07 33.21 -11.78
C ASP A 724 -1.08 32.89 -10.25
N CYS A 725 -1.92 31.94 -9.81
CA CYS A 725 -1.95 31.44 -8.43
C CYS A 725 -1.28 30.05 -8.34
N GLY A 726 -0.33 29.92 -7.42
CA GLY A 726 0.21 28.62 -7.00
C GLY A 726 -0.82 27.86 -6.15
N THR A 727 -0.90 26.55 -6.36
CA THR A 727 -1.78 25.63 -5.63
C THR A 727 -0.92 24.51 -5.07
N CYS A 728 -0.63 24.60 -3.77
CA CYS A 728 0.17 23.61 -3.04
C CYS A 728 -0.74 22.56 -2.42
N LEU A 729 -0.56 21.29 -2.79
CA LEU A 729 -1.21 20.15 -2.16
C LEU A 729 -0.28 19.52 -1.12
N THR A 730 -0.85 19.22 0.05
CA THR A 730 -0.17 18.54 1.15
C THR A 730 -1.09 17.46 1.69
N ALA A 731 -0.68 16.19 1.64
CA ALA A 731 -1.52 15.05 1.99
C ALA A 731 -0.94 14.24 3.16
N SER A 732 -1.79 13.85 4.12
CA SER A 732 -1.41 13.39 5.46
C SER A 732 -1.84 11.95 5.77
N MET A 733 -1.22 11.36 6.81
CA MET A 733 -1.53 10.01 7.31
C MET A 733 -2.96 9.85 7.86
N ASP A 734 -3.63 10.94 8.22
CA ASP A 734 -5.03 10.95 8.68
C ASP A 734 -6.06 11.05 7.54
N GLY A 735 -5.64 10.88 6.28
CA GLY A 735 -6.49 10.98 5.09
C GLY A 735 -6.83 12.41 4.69
N LYS A 736 -6.34 13.43 5.40
CA LYS A 736 -6.58 14.83 5.04
C LYS A 736 -5.63 15.30 3.94
N ILE A 737 -6.17 16.04 2.99
CA ILE A 737 -5.41 16.72 1.95
C ILE A 737 -5.73 18.20 2.05
N LYS A 738 -4.71 19.03 2.28
CA LYS A 738 -4.88 20.48 2.33
C LYS A 738 -4.35 21.11 1.07
N LEU A 739 -5.20 21.95 0.48
CA LEU A 739 -4.93 22.76 -0.68
C LEU A 739 -4.69 24.18 -0.19
N THR A 740 -3.48 24.71 -0.37
CA THR A 740 -3.14 26.08 -0.01
C THR A 740 -2.89 26.89 -1.27
N THR A 741 -3.65 27.98 -1.43
CA THR A 741 -3.55 28.86 -2.60
C THR A 741 -2.59 30.00 -2.28
N LEU A 742 -1.55 30.13 -3.09
CA LEU A 742 -0.46 31.11 -2.95
C LEU A 742 -0.48 32.09 -4.12
N LEU A 743 -0.38 33.38 -3.83
CA LEU A 743 -0.09 34.42 -4.83
C LEU A 743 1.37 34.85 -4.69
N ALA A 744 2.14 34.77 -5.77
CA ALA A 744 3.53 35.23 -5.77
C ALA A 744 3.60 36.76 -5.64
N HIS A 745 4.41 37.26 -4.70
CA HIS A 745 4.59 38.69 -4.49
C HIS A 745 5.56 39.27 -5.53
N LYS A 746 5.04 39.62 -6.71
CA LYS A 746 5.78 40.36 -7.74
C LYS A 746 6.07 41.78 -7.22
N ALA A 747 7.33 42.05 -6.89
CA ALA A 747 7.87 43.36 -6.55
C ALA A 747 8.09 44.25 -7.79
#